data_AF-A0A2N2ZUV1-F1
#
_entry.id   AF-A0A2N2ZUV1-F1
#
_cell.length_a   1.000
_cell.length_b   1.000
_cell.length_c   1.000
_cell.angle_alpha   90.00
_cell.angle_beta   90.00
_cell.angle_gamma   90.00
#
_symmetry.space_group_name_H-M   'P 1'
#
loop_
_entity.id
_entity.type
_entity.pdbx_description
1 polymer ?
#
loop_
_entity_poly.entity_id
_entity_poly.type
_entity_poly.pdbx_seq_one_letter_code
_entity_poly.pdbx_strand_id
1 'polypeptide(L)'
;MALKKIIQHPFSLLLVGVLLLSLIYFKPSVFFLQSSNTQEFQQQFQKKEKRVTQLITKLKSKNTSEINLFSSYESLFNEEGIALFLIKNDKLIQWSDRSISLPTNLLKINHSSGTLRLENGWYYYQLAKEKNITILAFILIKKEFSITNSNLINAFHPSFNFENSFTVSAENGTYPILNNENKPVFYLSQQQNAVNSSETNNWVLLALYLISMLCLVGFLINFLKKHPLLHKFNYIFILSFLILFRVINMVYKLPESILSQEIFSPLIYAHSWLFPSLGDFVLHIFSFFIVVYVLIKYKNNIPPTNKLLAIIFMLLVVVLPLLILDLQEGLVKNSKINFDINYVLDLNSYSFIGIGAMLLLYISVITLIKAIFYRFSDEAFSQKNLVVLFLLLATSSLLIGYFVFNSSILNNLWLPITIFILSFKHRTKKNEFNKIILLTLIVSTTISYGFIAFSAEKEVFNKKFVAKKLAREQDPITEYLFKELKDKMQEDSVLQNNLNNYWNKKNEIDNYIIKKYFGGFWNNYLINITKCNINDTLFIEDTKKDIYCLDFFNEKIKTESLNAFNIDENINFLYSDNGVSSYLGKLIIQDSSKKHENTSLLFLELFPKSYSQAIGYPELLLDKKEIEKTIHLKNYSFAKYKKGKLANNSN
;
A
#
# COMPACT_ATOMS: atom_id res chain seq x y z
N MET A 1 -1.83 38.19 24.85
CA MET A 1 -2.73 39.33 24.50
C MET A 1 -2.66 39.72 23.02
N ALA A 2 -1.47 39.75 22.40
CA ALA A 2 -1.28 40.04 20.96
C ALA A 2 -2.01 39.06 20.02
N LEU A 3 -1.93 37.74 20.26
CA LEU A 3 -2.62 36.72 19.45
C LEU A 3 -4.14 36.94 19.39
N LYS A 4 -4.74 37.37 20.52
CA LYS A 4 -6.19 37.60 20.63
C LYS A 4 -6.65 38.81 19.82
N LYS A 5 -5.82 39.86 19.71
CA LYS A 5 -6.08 41.03 18.84
C LYS A 5 -5.88 40.70 17.36
N ILE A 6 -4.89 39.88 17.01
CA ILE A 6 -4.68 39.42 15.64
C ILE A 6 -5.90 38.62 15.16
N ILE A 7 -6.43 37.69 15.96
CA ILE A 7 -7.61 36.87 15.63
C ILE A 7 -8.90 37.70 15.49
N GLN A 8 -8.96 38.92 16.05
CA GLN A 8 -10.14 39.79 15.98
C GLN A 8 -10.26 40.56 14.65
N HIS A 9 -9.16 40.80 13.93
CA HIS A 9 -9.25 41.41 12.60
C HIS A 9 -9.60 40.35 11.55
N PRO A 10 -10.72 40.47 10.80
CA PRO A 10 -11.12 39.44 9.83
C PRO A 10 -10.04 39.20 8.77
N PHE A 11 -9.40 40.25 8.28
CA PHE A 11 -8.40 40.16 7.23
C PHE A 11 -7.10 39.44 7.64
N SER A 12 -6.78 39.33 8.93
CA SER A 12 -5.61 38.56 9.37
C SER A 12 -5.84 37.05 9.20
N LEU A 13 -7.05 36.55 9.48
CA LEU A 13 -7.41 35.14 9.30
C LEU A 13 -7.42 34.76 7.82
N LEU A 14 -7.92 35.66 6.96
CA LEU A 14 -7.83 35.49 5.52
C LEU A 14 -6.37 35.42 5.06
N LEU A 15 -5.55 36.38 5.49
CA LEU A 15 -4.13 36.43 5.14
C LEU A 15 -3.41 35.15 5.57
N VAL A 16 -3.61 34.69 6.81
CA VAL A 16 -3.00 33.44 7.30
C VAL A 16 -3.49 32.22 6.50
N GLY A 17 -4.81 32.09 6.27
CA GLY A 17 -5.36 30.97 5.50
C GLY A 17 -4.83 30.92 4.06
N VAL A 18 -4.81 32.06 3.37
CA VAL A 18 -4.31 32.18 2.00
C VAL A 18 -2.80 31.98 1.95
N LEU A 19 -2.03 32.52 2.90
CA LEU A 19 -0.58 32.29 2.97
C LEU A 19 -0.27 30.81 3.19
N LEU A 20 -1.01 30.11 4.05
CA LEU A 20 -0.83 28.68 4.25
C LEU A 20 -1.13 27.89 2.97
N LEU A 21 -2.25 28.17 2.27
CA LEU A 21 -2.55 27.52 0.99
C LEU A 21 -1.51 27.86 -0.09
N SER A 22 -1.06 29.10 -0.13
CA SER A 22 -0.01 29.55 -1.05
C SER A 22 1.32 28.84 -0.78
N LEU A 23 1.69 28.65 0.49
CA LEU A 23 2.89 27.89 0.87
C LEU A 23 2.77 26.43 0.48
N ILE A 24 1.62 25.81 0.73
CA ILE A 24 1.31 24.42 0.35
C ILE A 24 1.36 24.24 -1.18
N TYR A 25 0.85 25.20 -1.93
CA TYR A 25 0.75 25.13 -3.39
C TYR A 25 2.07 25.46 -4.10
N PHE A 26 2.70 26.60 -3.78
CA PHE A 26 3.89 27.08 -4.49
C PHE A 26 5.21 26.59 -3.91
N LYS A 27 5.26 26.26 -2.62
CA LYS A 27 6.49 25.81 -1.94
C LYS A 27 6.28 24.52 -1.13
N PRO A 28 5.72 23.45 -1.72
CA PRO A 28 5.54 22.19 -1.02
C PRO A 28 6.87 21.59 -0.55
N SER A 29 7.96 21.82 -1.30
CA SER A 29 9.31 21.35 -0.99
C SER A 29 9.84 21.80 0.37
N VAL A 30 9.36 22.92 0.93
CA VAL A 30 9.73 23.38 2.29
C VAL A 30 9.32 22.38 3.36
N PHE A 31 8.27 21.62 3.09
CA PHE A 31 7.72 20.63 4.02
C PHE A 31 8.20 19.21 3.76
N PHE A 32 8.92 18.98 2.66
CA PHE A 32 9.54 17.69 2.37
C PHE A 32 10.99 17.71 2.86
N LEU A 33 11.38 16.63 3.55
CA LEU A 33 12.76 16.47 4.05
C LEU A 33 13.77 16.21 2.93
N GLN A 34 13.30 15.86 1.73
CA GLN A 34 14.13 15.54 0.56
C GLN A 34 13.93 16.60 -0.52
N SER A 35 15.03 17.12 -1.07
CA SER A 35 15.05 18.07 -2.17
C SER A 35 15.31 17.38 -3.51
N SER A 36 14.76 17.96 -4.58
CA SER A 36 15.09 17.61 -5.97
C SER A 36 16.21 18.48 -6.53
N ASN A 37 16.79 19.34 -5.70
CA ASN A 37 17.77 20.34 -6.11
C ASN A 37 19.15 19.70 -6.27
N THR A 38 19.56 19.44 -7.52
CA THR A 38 20.86 18.84 -7.83
C THR A 38 22.04 19.71 -7.39
N GLN A 39 21.86 21.02 -7.22
CA GLN A 39 22.90 21.91 -6.71
C GLN A 39 23.13 21.74 -5.21
N GLU A 40 22.07 21.52 -4.43
CA GLU A 40 22.20 21.20 -2.99
C GLU A 40 22.90 19.85 -2.82
N PHE A 41 22.50 18.86 -3.63
CA PHE A 41 23.15 17.56 -3.65
C PHE A 41 24.66 17.68 -3.95
N GLN A 42 25.03 18.45 -4.97
CA GLN A 42 26.41 18.77 -5.33
C GLN A 42 27.20 19.36 -4.15
N GLN A 43 26.63 20.35 -3.45
CA GLN A 43 27.28 20.98 -2.30
C GLN A 43 27.49 19.98 -1.14
N GLN A 44 26.50 19.13 -0.85
CA GLN A 44 26.63 18.09 0.18
C GLN A 44 27.68 17.05 -0.20
N PHE A 45 27.73 16.65 -1.48
CA PHE A 45 28.74 15.73 -1.99
C PHE A 45 30.16 16.29 -1.83
N GLN A 46 30.41 17.53 -2.28
CA GLN A 46 31.72 18.19 -2.15
C GLN A 46 32.15 18.34 -0.68
N LYS A 47 31.21 18.67 0.21
CA LYS A 47 31.46 18.75 1.65
C LYS A 47 31.90 17.38 2.22
N LYS A 48 31.25 16.29 1.81
CA LYS A 48 31.62 14.93 2.21
C LYS A 48 32.95 14.50 1.64
N GLU A 49 33.23 14.80 0.38
CA GLU A 49 34.54 14.52 -0.23
C GLU A 49 35.67 15.24 0.51
N LYS A 50 35.47 16.52 0.84
CA LYS A 50 36.44 17.30 1.64
C LYS A 50 36.64 16.68 3.03
N ARG A 51 35.55 16.23 3.65
CA ARG A 51 35.58 15.54 4.94
C ARG A 51 36.36 14.22 4.88
N VAL A 52 36.13 13.41 3.84
CA VAL A 52 36.88 12.17 3.60
C VAL A 52 38.37 12.46 3.41
N THR A 53 38.71 13.46 2.61
CA THR A 53 40.13 13.86 2.41
C THR A 53 40.80 14.24 3.74
N GLN A 54 40.10 14.99 4.61
CA GLN A 54 40.58 15.32 5.96
C GLN A 54 40.73 14.10 6.88
N LEU A 55 39.80 13.14 6.79
CA LEU A 55 39.88 11.90 7.57
C LEU A 55 41.08 11.06 7.13
N ILE A 56 41.28 10.90 5.82
CA ILE A 56 42.44 10.18 5.27
C ILE A 56 43.75 10.84 5.71
N THR A 57 43.89 12.16 5.61
CA THR A 57 45.12 12.84 6.04
C THR A 57 45.37 12.71 7.54
N LYS A 58 44.32 12.80 8.37
CA LYS A 58 44.42 12.56 9.82
C LYS A 58 44.85 11.14 10.14
N LEU A 59 44.32 10.14 9.43
CA LEU A 59 44.67 8.75 9.62
C LEU A 59 46.11 8.44 9.18
N LYS A 60 46.60 9.11 8.13
CA LYS A 60 48.01 9.05 7.73
C LYS A 60 48.96 9.61 8.80
N SER A 61 48.53 10.65 9.51
CA SER A 61 49.36 11.28 10.56
C SER A 61 49.48 10.45 11.85
N LYS A 62 48.61 9.44 12.04
CA LYS A 62 48.66 8.55 13.20
C LYS A 62 49.50 7.31 12.89
N ASN A 63 50.35 6.89 13.84
CA ASN A 63 51.12 5.67 13.70
C ASN A 63 50.19 4.44 13.65
N THR A 64 50.32 3.63 12.59
CA THR A 64 49.44 2.50 12.24
C THR A 64 49.58 1.26 13.15
N SER A 65 50.21 1.41 14.31
CA SER A 65 50.39 0.37 15.33
C SER A 65 49.27 0.34 16.39
N GLU A 66 48.32 1.28 16.34
CA GLU A 66 47.14 1.27 17.22
C GLU A 66 46.11 0.21 16.79
N ILE A 67 45.78 -0.69 17.72
CA ILE A 67 44.94 -1.88 17.47
C ILE A 67 43.47 -1.53 17.13
N ASN A 68 43.01 -0.28 17.35
CA ASN A 68 41.64 0.16 17.08
C ASN A 68 41.58 1.62 16.57
N LEU A 69 41.99 1.89 15.33
CA LEU A 69 41.93 3.24 14.75
C LEU A 69 40.50 3.68 14.36
N PHE A 70 39.60 2.74 14.11
CA PHE A 70 38.27 3.00 13.53
C PHE A 70 37.08 2.86 14.49
N SER A 71 37.28 2.44 15.74
CA SER A 71 36.17 2.34 16.72
C SER A 71 35.47 3.68 16.96
N SER A 72 36.22 4.79 16.91
CA SER A 72 35.66 6.15 17.00
C SER A 72 34.89 6.62 15.76
N TYR A 73 34.83 5.78 14.73
CA TYR A 73 34.31 6.11 13.40
C TYR A 73 33.16 5.19 12.95
N GLU A 74 32.65 4.32 13.82
CA GLU A 74 31.54 3.41 13.49
C GLU A 74 30.23 4.15 13.14
N SER A 75 29.96 5.31 13.76
CA SER A 75 28.74 6.08 13.48
C SER A 75 28.78 6.84 12.14
N LEU A 76 29.96 7.05 11.54
CA LEU A 76 30.12 7.83 10.30
C LEU A 76 29.34 7.25 9.13
N PHE A 77 29.17 5.93 9.07
CA PHE A 77 28.42 5.32 7.98
C PHE A 77 26.93 5.63 8.10
N ASN A 78 26.35 5.54 9.29
CA ASN A 78 24.93 5.83 9.50
C ASN A 78 24.62 7.33 9.41
N GLU A 79 25.50 8.19 9.92
CA GLU A 79 25.29 9.64 9.95
C GLU A 79 25.64 10.32 8.62
N GLU A 80 26.78 9.95 8.03
CA GLU A 80 27.33 10.63 6.86
C GLU A 80 27.40 9.75 5.61
N GLY A 81 27.16 8.44 5.70
CA GLY A 81 27.35 7.51 4.59
C GLY A 81 28.82 7.18 4.32
N ILE A 82 29.73 7.52 5.25
CA ILE A 82 31.17 7.37 5.07
C ILE A 82 31.65 6.07 5.71
N ALA A 83 32.34 5.23 4.94
CA ALA A 83 33.01 4.03 5.44
C ALA A 83 34.52 4.07 5.15
N LEU A 84 35.32 3.57 6.08
CA LEU A 84 36.78 3.60 6.03
C LEU A 84 37.33 2.18 6.14
N PHE A 85 38.34 1.88 5.33
CA PHE A 85 39.01 0.58 5.25
C PHE A 85 40.52 0.79 5.26
N LEU A 86 41.22 0.00 6.08
CA LEU A 86 42.67 -0.01 6.20
C LEU A 86 43.20 -1.34 5.66
N ILE A 87 43.99 -1.27 4.61
CA ILE A 87 44.52 -2.43 3.90
C ILE A 87 46.04 -2.37 3.99
N LYS A 88 46.69 -3.46 4.39
CA LYS A 88 48.15 -3.56 4.46
C LYS A 88 48.61 -4.83 3.77
N ASN A 89 49.60 -4.72 2.87
CA ASN A 89 50.07 -5.85 2.05
C ASN A 89 48.90 -6.62 1.41
N ASP A 90 47.95 -5.89 0.79
CA ASP A 90 46.73 -6.42 0.15
C ASP A 90 45.78 -7.23 1.06
N LYS A 91 45.95 -7.14 2.38
CA LYS A 91 45.01 -7.72 3.36
C LYS A 91 44.26 -6.62 4.10
N LEU A 92 42.94 -6.76 4.19
CA LEU A 92 42.10 -5.90 5.02
C LEU A 92 42.44 -6.13 6.50
N ILE A 93 42.85 -5.08 7.22
CA ILE A 93 43.17 -5.14 8.65
C ILE A 93 42.00 -4.60 9.49
N GLN A 94 41.44 -3.45 9.11
CA GLN A 94 40.38 -2.77 9.86
C GLN A 94 39.35 -2.14 8.91
N TRP A 95 38.11 -2.04 9.38
CA TRP A 95 37.00 -1.39 8.70
C TRP A 95 36.15 -0.62 9.71
N SER A 96 35.52 0.48 9.30
CA SER A 96 34.55 1.21 10.12
C SER A 96 33.11 0.73 9.94
N ASP A 97 32.83 -0.02 8.86
CA ASP A 97 31.52 -0.56 8.55
C ASP A 97 31.65 -1.92 7.83
N ARG A 98 30.70 -2.83 8.10
CA ARG A 98 30.70 -4.21 7.59
C ARG A 98 29.70 -4.47 6.45
N SER A 99 28.92 -3.46 6.05
CA SER A 99 27.86 -3.61 5.05
C SER A 99 28.39 -3.57 3.60
N ILE A 100 29.63 -3.14 3.40
CA ILE A 100 30.26 -3.00 2.08
C ILE A 100 31.15 -4.20 1.80
N SER A 101 30.83 -4.95 0.75
CA SER A 101 31.69 -6.03 0.24
C SER A 101 32.75 -5.44 -0.69
N LEU A 102 34.04 -5.58 -0.34
CA LEU A 102 35.15 -5.07 -1.15
C LEU A 102 35.45 -6.03 -2.32
N PRO A 103 35.33 -5.60 -3.59
CA PRO A 103 35.71 -6.45 -4.71
C PRO A 103 37.24 -6.60 -4.77
N THR A 104 37.70 -7.80 -5.12
CA THR A 104 39.13 -8.18 -5.16
C THR A 104 39.94 -7.35 -6.17
N ASN A 105 39.29 -6.80 -7.20
CA ASN A 105 39.94 -5.99 -8.23
C ASN A 105 40.10 -4.51 -7.85
N LEU A 106 39.48 -4.03 -6.77
CA LEU A 106 39.48 -2.61 -6.41
C LEU A 106 40.90 -2.10 -6.08
N LEU A 107 41.75 -2.97 -5.52
CA LEU A 107 43.16 -2.65 -5.22
C LEU A 107 44.03 -2.47 -6.48
N LYS A 108 43.59 -3.01 -7.62
CA LYS A 108 44.25 -2.90 -8.93
C LYS A 108 43.85 -1.64 -9.69
N ILE A 109 42.92 -0.84 -9.17
CA ILE A 109 42.50 0.41 -9.81
C ILE A 109 43.62 1.45 -9.67
N ASN A 110 44.03 2.05 -10.79
CA ASN A 110 45.11 3.04 -10.85
C ASN A 110 44.65 4.46 -10.46
N HIS A 111 43.35 4.72 -10.39
CA HIS A 111 42.80 6.02 -10.05
C HIS A 111 42.69 6.22 -8.53
N SER A 112 43.06 7.40 -8.06
CA SER A 112 42.99 7.80 -6.64
C SER A 112 41.56 8.06 -6.16
N SER A 113 40.60 8.27 -7.06
CA SER A 113 39.19 8.35 -6.73
C SER A 113 38.32 8.00 -7.93
N GLY A 114 37.03 7.73 -7.68
CA GLY A 114 36.06 7.41 -8.73
C GLY A 114 34.73 6.94 -8.17
N THR A 115 33.79 6.65 -9.06
CA THR A 115 32.49 6.05 -8.71
C THR A 115 32.49 4.58 -9.07
N LEU A 116 31.90 3.75 -8.22
CA LEU A 116 31.69 2.34 -8.50
C LEU A 116 30.32 1.86 -8.02
N ARG A 117 29.83 0.82 -8.70
CA ARG A 117 28.60 0.11 -8.34
C ARG A 117 28.97 -1.21 -7.69
N LEU A 118 28.48 -1.44 -6.48
CA LEU A 118 28.51 -2.72 -5.78
C LEU A 118 27.10 -3.34 -5.80
N GLU A 119 26.99 -4.59 -5.34
CA GLU A 119 25.71 -5.33 -5.30
C GLU A 119 24.61 -4.64 -4.50
N ASN A 120 24.99 -3.81 -3.52
CA ASN A 120 24.08 -3.11 -2.61
C ASN A 120 23.93 -1.61 -2.90
N GLY A 121 24.67 -1.04 -3.86
CA GLY A 121 24.52 0.37 -4.21
C GLY A 121 25.68 1.03 -4.93
N TRP A 122 25.51 2.34 -5.14
CA TRP A 122 26.49 3.24 -5.74
C TRP A 122 27.33 3.93 -4.69
N TYR A 123 28.65 3.91 -4.89
CA TYR A 123 29.61 4.49 -3.97
C TYR A 123 30.60 5.37 -4.72
N TYR A 124 30.96 6.50 -4.11
CA TYR A 124 32.18 7.21 -4.45
C TYR A 124 33.31 6.70 -3.58
N TYR A 125 34.48 6.45 -4.13
CA TYR A 125 35.66 6.02 -3.39
C TYR A 125 36.82 7.00 -3.53
N GLN A 126 37.61 7.11 -2.46
CA GLN A 126 38.89 7.81 -2.46
C GLN A 126 39.95 6.89 -1.84
N LEU A 127 41.07 6.76 -2.54
CA LEU A 127 42.12 5.80 -2.26
C LEU A 127 43.44 6.55 -2.06
N ALA A 128 44.09 6.31 -0.92
CA ALA A 128 45.40 6.83 -0.64
C ALA A 128 46.38 5.69 -0.33
N LYS A 129 47.37 5.49 -1.21
CA LYS A 129 48.46 4.51 -1.05
C LYS A 129 49.68 5.17 -0.40
N GLU A 130 50.28 4.51 0.58
CA GLU A 130 51.52 4.93 1.22
C GLU A 130 52.34 3.71 1.63
N LYS A 131 53.44 3.46 0.91
CA LYS A 131 54.29 2.25 1.04
C LYS A 131 53.43 0.97 0.99
N ASN A 132 53.27 0.31 2.14
CA ASN A 132 52.58 -0.97 2.28
C ASN A 132 51.13 -0.81 2.79
N ILE A 133 50.67 0.42 2.99
CA ILE A 133 49.37 0.74 3.59
C ILE A 133 48.52 1.48 2.58
N THR A 134 47.28 1.03 2.41
CA THR A 134 46.26 1.68 1.60
C THR A 134 45.08 2.02 2.49
N ILE A 135 44.71 3.30 2.54
CA ILE A 135 43.49 3.76 3.17
C ILE A 135 42.47 3.98 2.06
N LEU A 136 41.34 3.30 2.18
CA LEU A 136 40.22 3.39 1.25
C LEU A 136 39.02 3.97 2.00
N ALA A 137 38.42 5.01 1.46
CA ALA A 137 37.21 5.62 1.98
C ALA A 137 36.09 5.53 0.94
N PHE A 138 34.89 5.22 1.40
CA PHE A 138 33.68 5.22 0.60
C PHE A 138 32.71 6.27 1.09
N ILE A 139 31.94 6.84 0.15
CA ILE A 139 30.73 7.60 0.41
C ILE A 139 29.60 6.84 -0.29
N LEU A 140 28.64 6.30 0.48
CA LEU A 140 27.42 5.70 -0.06
C LEU A 140 26.56 6.81 -0.67
N ILE A 141 26.38 6.77 -1.99
CA ILE A 141 25.55 7.74 -2.73
C ILE A 141 24.09 7.28 -2.66
N LYS A 142 23.81 6.08 -3.18
CA LYS A 142 22.47 5.51 -3.30
C LYS A 142 22.51 4.01 -3.07
N LYS A 143 21.65 3.49 -2.20
CA LYS A 143 21.39 2.05 -2.09
C LYS A 143 20.59 1.59 -3.31
N GLU A 144 21.05 0.54 -3.96
CA GLU A 144 20.41 -0.01 -5.16
C GLU A 144 20.54 -1.54 -5.14
N PHE A 145 19.44 -2.19 -4.76
CA PHE A 145 19.30 -3.64 -4.72
C PHE A 145 18.57 -4.15 -5.97
N SER A 146 18.93 -5.36 -6.42
CA SER A 146 18.22 -6.08 -7.49
C SER A 146 16.81 -6.55 -7.07
N ILE A 147 16.58 -6.70 -5.76
CA ILE A 147 15.32 -7.13 -5.15
C ILE A 147 14.84 -6.01 -4.23
N THR A 148 13.58 -5.60 -4.37
CA THR A 148 13.02 -4.49 -3.59
C THR A 148 11.82 -4.94 -2.76
N ASN A 149 11.83 -4.67 -1.47
CA ASN A 149 10.69 -4.99 -0.59
C ASN A 149 10.60 -3.96 0.55
N SER A 150 9.71 -4.19 1.52
CA SER A 150 9.53 -3.30 2.67
C SER A 150 10.81 -3.10 3.50
N ASN A 151 11.77 -4.04 3.42
CA ASN A 151 13.04 -3.99 4.13
C ASN A 151 14.20 -3.51 3.24
N LEU A 152 14.18 -3.82 1.93
CA LEU A 152 15.18 -3.44 0.93
C LEU A 152 14.64 -2.33 0.04
N ILE A 153 14.90 -1.09 0.45
CA ILE A 153 14.44 0.12 -0.24
C ILE A 153 15.60 0.79 -0.97
N ASN A 154 15.42 1.04 -2.27
CA ASN A 154 16.37 1.78 -3.09
C ASN A 154 16.21 3.27 -2.81
N ALA A 155 17.19 3.86 -2.13
CA ALA A 155 17.15 5.26 -1.71
C ALA A 155 18.52 5.90 -1.67
N PHE A 156 18.57 7.22 -1.88
CA PHE A 156 19.78 8.00 -1.59
C PHE A 156 20.08 7.95 -0.10
N HIS A 157 21.36 8.03 0.26
CA HIS A 157 21.72 8.07 1.68
C HIS A 157 21.07 9.30 2.35
N PRO A 158 20.42 9.17 3.52
CA PRO A 158 19.64 10.26 4.14
C PRO A 158 20.41 11.57 4.31
N SER A 159 21.72 11.50 4.52
CA SER A 159 22.59 12.66 4.66
C SER A 159 22.71 13.56 3.41
N PHE A 160 22.20 13.14 2.25
CA PHE A 160 22.07 13.98 1.07
C PHE A 160 20.74 14.75 1.02
N ASN A 161 19.74 14.38 1.82
CA ASN A 161 18.38 14.94 1.77
C ASN A 161 17.86 15.06 0.33
N PHE A 162 17.97 14.00 -0.47
CA PHE A 162 17.67 14.03 -1.91
C PHE A 162 16.60 13.02 -2.28
N GLU A 163 15.75 13.35 -3.26
CA GLU A 163 14.64 12.49 -3.66
C GLU A 163 15.08 11.25 -4.46
N ASN A 164 14.30 10.16 -4.34
CA ASN A 164 14.67 8.85 -4.90
C ASN A 164 14.34 8.65 -6.40
N SER A 165 13.64 9.61 -7.01
CA SER A 165 13.24 9.64 -8.44
C SER A 165 14.44 9.72 -9.40
N PHE A 166 15.62 10.04 -8.90
CA PHE A 166 16.85 10.11 -9.68
C PHE A 166 17.61 8.79 -9.69
N THR A 167 18.21 8.47 -10.83
CA THR A 167 19.16 7.36 -11.01
C THR A 167 20.59 7.88 -11.03
N VAL A 168 21.53 7.04 -10.58
CA VAL A 168 22.96 7.32 -10.58
C VAL A 168 23.61 6.51 -11.69
N SER A 169 24.52 7.13 -12.44
CA SER A 169 25.30 6.48 -13.48
C SER A 169 26.74 7.01 -13.48
N ALA A 170 27.72 6.15 -13.80
CA ALA A 170 29.12 6.56 -13.84
C ALA A 170 29.49 7.37 -15.10
N GLU A 171 28.90 7.01 -16.26
CA GLU A 171 29.39 7.50 -17.56
C GLU A 171 28.49 8.56 -18.21
N ASN A 172 27.17 8.37 -18.17
CA ASN A 172 26.21 9.20 -18.93
C ASN A 172 25.02 9.62 -18.08
N GLY A 173 24.62 10.88 -18.10
CA GLY A 173 23.37 11.34 -17.51
C GLY A 173 23.10 12.83 -17.68
N THR A 174 21.98 13.31 -17.13
CA THR A 174 21.49 14.68 -17.39
C THR A 174 22.23 15.73 -16.57
N TYR A 175 22.55 15.42 -15.30
CA TYR A 175 23.20 16.34 -14.38
C TYR A 175 24.55 15.76 -13.91
N PRO A 176 25.69 16.30 -14.34
CA PRO A 176 27.01 15.87 -13.87
C PRO A 176 27.25 16.34 -12.43
N ILE A 177 27.69 15.43 -11.56
CA ILE A 177 28.19 15.73 -10.22
C ILE A 177 29.71 15.81 -10.26
N LEU A 178 30.23 16.95 -9.83
CA LEU A 178 31.65 17.28 -9.91
C LEU A 178 32.36 17.01 -8.57
N ASN A 179 33.62 16.59 -8.60
CA ASN A 179 34.48 16.60 -7.41
C ASN A 179 34.97 18.02 -7.06
N ASN A 180 35.73 18.14 -5.98
CA ASN A 180 36.41 19.36 -5.55
C ASN A 180 37.47 19.87 -6.57
N GLU A 181 37.86 19.07 -7.55
CA GLU A 181 38.74 19.45 -8.67
C GLU A 181 37.96 19.86 -9.94
N ASN A 182 36.63 20.03 -9.86
CA ASN A 182 35.73 20.33 -10.98
C ASN A 182 35.70 19.28 -12.10
N LYS A 183 36.08 18.02 -11.83
CA LYS A 183 35.94 16.90 -12.76
C LYS A 183 34.63 16.13 -12.50
N PRO A 184 33.89 15.72 -13.54
CA PRO A 184 32.68 14.91 -13.37
C PRO A 184 33.04 13.51 -12.87
N VAL A 185 32.29 13.03 -11.88
CA VAL A 185 32.55 11.75 -11.21
C VAL A 185 31.41 10.75 -11.42
N PHE A 186 30.18 11.25 -11.48
CA PHE A 186 28.98 10.50 -11.80
C PHE A 186 27.88 11.47 -12.24
N TYR A 187 26.78 10.93 -12.74
CA TYR A 187 25.65 11.70 -13.24
C TYR A 187 24.37 11.30 -12.52
N LEU A 188 23.49 12.28 -12.37
CA LEU A 188 22.11 12.09 -11.93
C LEU A 188 21.18 12.25 -13.13
N SER A 189 20.23 11.33 -13.28
CA SER A 189 19.18 11.42 -14.30
C SER A 189 17.82 11.14 -13.68
N GLN A 190 16.85 12.02 -13.93
CA GLN A 190 15.48 11.83 -13.45
C GLN A 190 14.82 10.68 -14.22
N GLN A 191 14.22 9.73 -13.52
CA GLN A 191 13.45 8.67 -14.18
C GLN A 191 12.16 9.24 -14.76
N GLN A 192 12.01 9.16 -16.08
CA GLN A 192 10.79 9.60 -16.79
C GLN A 192 9.53 8.82 -16.38
N ASN A 193 9.71 7.59 -15.86
CA ASN A 193 8.63 6.72 -15.36
C ASN A 193 8.83 6.35 -13.88
N ALA A 194 9.45 7.23 -13.08
CA ALA A 194 9.29 7.07 -11.64
C ALA A 194 7.79 7.22 -11.35
N VAL A 195 7.10 6.11 -11.13
CA VAL A 195 5.84 6.11 -10.38
C VAL A 195 6.18 6.93 -9.15
N ASN A 196 5.66 8.16 -9.07
CA ASN A 196 6.02 9.15 -8.06
C ASN A 196 6.10 8.45 -6.72
N SER A 197 7.32 8.11 -6.28
CA SER A 197 7.57 7.36 -5.07
C SER A 197 7.45 8.28 -3.85
N SER A 198 6.59 9.30 -3.94
CA SER A 198 5.95 9.91 -2.79
C SER A 198 4.82 8.99 -2.30
N GLU A 199 5.11 7.70 -2.09
CA GLU A 199 4.30 6.81 -1.23
C GLU A 199 4.52 7.19 0.24
N THR A 200 4.57 8.49 0.56
CA THR A 200 4.76 8.98 1.92
C THR A 200 3.79 10.11 2.20
N ASN A 201 2.99 9.93 3.24
CA ASN A 201 2.12 10.99 3.72
C ASN A 201 2.93 12.04 4.46
N ASN A 202 2.63 13.30 4.17
CA ASN A 202 3.13 14.43 4.93
C ASN A 202 2.02 14.94 5.84
N TRP A 203 2.00 14.41 7.07
CA TRP A 203 0.99 14.77 8.08
C TRP A 203 0.99 16.25 8.45
N VAL A 204 2.15 16.93 8.34
CA VAL A 204 2.26 18.37 8.61
C VAL A 204 1.51 19.15 7.52
N LEU A 205 1.67 18.79 6.24
CA LEU A 205 0.92 19.41 5.14
C LEU A 205 -0.60 19.24 5.33
N LEU A 206 -1.05 18.03 5.69
CA LEU A 206 -2.47 17.78 5.96
C LEU A 206 -2.98 18.64 7.13
N ALA A 207 -2.22 18.74 8.22
CA ALA A 207 -2.60 19.58 9.36
C ALA A 207 -2.67 21.07 8.99
N LEU A 208 -1.68 21.59 8.27
CA LEU A 208 -1.68 22.99 7.80
C LEU A 208 -2.84 23.29 6.86
N TYR A 209 -3.24 22.32 6.04
CA TYR A 209 -4.41 22.43 5.18
C TYR A 209 -5.72 22.52 5.96
N LEU A 210 -5.91 21.66 6.96
CA LEU A 210 -7.06 21.74 7.87
C LEU A 210 -7.08 23.07 8.65
N ILE A 211 -5.92 23.56 9.09
CA ILE A 211 -5.80 24.87 9.76
C ILE A 211 -6.16 26.01 8.80
N SER A 212 -5.69 25.96 7.55
CA SER A 212 -6.05 26.97 6.56
C SER A 212 -7.56 27.00 6.32
N MET A 213 -8.19 25.84 6.19
CA MET A 213 -9.64 25.72 6.06
C MET A 213 -10.37 26.36 7.25
N LEU A 214 -9.91 26.11 8.50
CA LEU A 214 -10.45 26.77 9.70
C LEU A 214 -10.26 28.29 9.67
N CYS A 215 -9.10 28.78 9.22
CA CYS A 215 -8.82 30.21 9.08
C CYS A 215 -9.75 30.87 8.06
N LEU A 216 -9.98 30.25 6.90
CA LEU A 216 -10.90 30.75 5.87
C LEU A 216 -12.36 30.78 6.36
N VAL A 217 -12.81 29.72 7.02
CA VAL A 217 -14.15 29.71 7.65
C VAL A 217 -14.23 30.77 8.75
N GLY A 218 -13.19 30.93 9.56
CA GLY A 218 -13.10 31.96 10.60
C GLY A 218 -13.19 33.38 10.04
N PHE A 219 -12.52 33.63 8.91
CA PHE A 219 -12.65 34.87 8.15
C PHE A 219 -14.09 35.08 7.68
N LEU A 220 -14.68 34.09 7.00
CA LEU A 220 -16.04 34.20 6.46
C LEU A 220 -17.05 34.49 7.57
N ILE A 221 -16.91 33.82 8.71
CA ILE A 221 -17.69 34.09 9.92
C ILE A 221 -17.56 35.56 10.35
N ASN A 222 -16.34 36.08 10.48
CA ASN A 222 -16.11 37.45 10.94
C ASN A 222 -16.56 38.50 9.91
N PHE A 223 -16.46 38.18 8.62
CA PHE A 223 -16.96 39.02 7.53
C PHE A 223 -18.48 39.13 7.57
N LEU A 224 -19.19 37.99 7.67
CA LEU A 224 -20.65 37.95 7.74
C LEU A 224 -21.21 38.70 8.96
N LYS A 225 -20.49 38.71 10.10
CA LYS A 225 -20.89 39.50 11.29
C LYS A 225 -20.96 41.00 11.03
N LYS A 226 -20.14 41.54 10.12
CA LYS A 226 -20.14 42.97 9.79
C LYS A 226 -21.31 43.37 8.88
N HIS A 227 -22.01 42.40 8.30
CA HIS A 227 -23.12 42.61 7.36
C HIS A 227 -24.42 41.99 7.91
N PRO A 228 -25.29 42.77 8.60
CA PRO A 228 -26.39 42.24 9.41
C PRO A 228 -27.43 41.43 8.60
N LEU A 229 -27.70 41.81 7.34
CA LEU A 229 -28.61 41.07 6.46
C LEU A 229 -28.08 39.65 6.14
N LEU A 230 -26.77 39.54 5.86
CA LEU A 230 -26.12 38.26 5.55
C LEU A 230 -25.89 37.42 6.82
N HIS A 231 -25.66 38.08 7.96
CA HIS A 231 -25.43 37.43 9.24
C HIS A 231 -26.56 36.48 9.63
N LYS A 232 -27.83 36.82 9.33
CA LYS A 232 -29.00 35.96 9.60
C LYS A 232 -28.89 34.59 8.93
N PHE A 233 -28.25 34.52 7.77
CA PHE A 233 -28.11 33.32 6.94
C PHE A 233 -26.68 32.74 6.94
N ASN A 234 -25.89 33.04 7.97
CA ASN A 234 -24.47 32.67 8.00
C ASN A 234 -24.18 31.17 7.84
N TYR A 235 -25.03 30.30 8.38
CA TYR A 235 -24.91 28.85 8.25
C TYR A 235 -25.05 28.41 6.78
N ILE A 236 -25.90 29.09 5.99
CA ILE A 236 -26.06 28.81 4.55
C ILE A 236 -24.80 29.23 3.79
N PHE A 237 -24.26 30.42 4.08
CA PHE A 237 -23.04 30.88 3.43
C PHE A 237 -21.84 29.99 3.74
N ILE A 238 -21.70 29.55 4.98
CA ILE A 238 -20.59 28.66 5.37
C ILE A 238 -20.77 27.26 4.77
N LEU A 239 -21.99 26.72 4.76
CA LEU A 239 -22.27 25.45 4.09
C LEU A 239 -21.97 25.53 2.59
N SER A 240 -22.42 26.60 1.92
CA SER A 240 -22.15 26.86 0.51
C SER A 240 -20.65 26.98 0.23
N PHE A 241 -19.90 27.72 1.06
CA PHE A 241 -18.44 27.81 0.96
C PHE A 241 -17.76 26.45 1.09
N LEU A 242 -18.15 25.63 2.07
CA LEU A 242 -17.57 24.29 2.27
C LEU A 242 -17.84 23.36 1.10
N ILE A 243 -19.06 23.38 0.56
CA ILE A 243 -19.44 22.60 -0.63
C ILE A 243 -18.64 23.07 -1.85
N LEU A 244 -18.60 24.38 -2.10
CA LEU A 244 -17.87 24.95 -3.24
C LEU A 244 -16.37 24.65 -3.15
N PHE A 245 -15.78 24.87 -1.98
CA PHE A 245 -14.38 24.55 -1.71
C PHE A 245 -14.10 23.08 -2.01
N ARG A 246 -15.00 22.19 -1.58
CA ARG A 246 -14.85 20.75 -1.82
C ARG A 246 -14.98 20.36 -3.30
N VAL A 247 -15.97 20.91 -4.01
CA VAL A 247 -16.17 20.66 -5.45
C VAL A 247 -14.96 21.14 -6.25
N ILE A 248 -14.42 22.32 -5.93
CA ILE A 248 -13.20 22.84 -6.56
C ILE A 248 -12.03 21.87 -6.35
N ASN A 249 -11.81 21.40 -5.11
CA ASN A 249 -10.72 20.48 -4.81
C ASN A 249 -10.87 19.13 -5.53
N MET A 250 -12.09 18.59 -5.66
CA MET A 250 -12.33 17.31 -6.36
C MET A 250 -12.18 17.43 -7.87
N VAL A 251 -12.60 18.54 -8.49
CA VAL A 251 -12.52 18.74 -9.94
C VAL A 251 -11.12 19.11 -10.39
N TYR A 252 -10.48 20.06 -9.70
CA TYR A 252 -9.18 20.60 -10.11
C TYR A 252 -7.98 19.95 -9.42
N LYS A 253 -8.21 19.06 -8.45
CA LYS A 253 -7.16 18.42 -7.63
C LYS A 253 -6.17 19.42 -7.00
N LEU A 254 -6.70 20.56 -6.54
CA LEU A 254 -5.92 21.61 -5.87
C LEU A 254 -6.00 21.48 -4.34
N PRO A 255 -4.88 21.58 -3.59
CA PRO A 255 -3.48 21.54 -4.04
C PRO A 255 -3.01 20.11 -4.36
N GLU A 256 -2.29 19.94 -5.47
CA GLU A 256 -1.77 18.63 -5.88
C GLU A 256 -0.85 18.01 -4.83
N SER A 257 -0.01 18.81 -4.17
CA SER A 257 0.92 18.39 -3.10
C SER A 257 0.26 17.70 -1.90
N ILE A 258 -1.05 17.87 -1.71
CA ILE A 258 -1.82 17.20 -0.68
C ILE A 258 -2.63 16.06 -1.29
N LEU A 259 -3.35 16.34 -2.37
CA LEU A 259 -4.28 15.39 -2.98
C LEU A 259 -3.57 14.26 -3.75
N SER A 260 -2.25 14.35 -3.95
CA SER A 260 -1.39 13.28 -4.47
C SER A 260 -0.83 12.35 -3.39
N GLN A 261 -1.02 12.66 -2.10
CA GLN A 261 -0.50 11.83 -1.01
C GLN A 261 -1.25 10.50 -0.90
N GLU A 262 -0.59 9.50 -0.30
CA GLU A 262 -1.11 8.13 -0.19
C GLU A 262 -2.48 8.06 0.51
N ILE A 263 -2.74 8.92 1.51
CA ILE A 263 -4.04 9.00 2.19
C ILE A 263 -5.21 9.38 1.27
N PHE A 264 -4.92 10.07 0.15
CA PHE A 264 -5.90 10.39 -0.90
C PHE A 264 -5.96 9.32 -2.01
N SER A 265 -5.23 8.20 -1.85
CA SER A 265 -5.27 7.08 -2.78
C SER A 265 -6.46 6.14 -2.51
N PRO A 266 -7.21 5.74 -3.55
CA PRO A 266 -8.26 4.74 -3.42
C PRO A 266 -7.72 3.34 -3.08
N LEU A 267 -6.39 3.12 -3.18
CA LEU A 267 -5.75 1.84 -2.85
C LEU A 267 -5.80 1.52 -1.35
N ILE A 268 -5.90 2.55 -0.50
CA ILE A 268 -5.98 2.39 0.96
C ILE A 268 -7.43 2.17 1.40
N TYR A 269 -8.33 3.01 0.91
CA TYR A 269 -9.76 3.00 1.22
C TYR A 269 -10.52 3.63 0.06
N ALA A 270 -11.62 3.01 -0.34
CA ALA A 270 -12.57 3.59 -1.29
C ALA A 270 -13.96 3.04 -1.00
N HIS A 271 -14.91 3.90 -0.70
CA HIS A 271 -16.26 3.47 -0.30
C HIS A 271 -17.34 3.93 -1.26
N SER A 272 -17.31 5.18 -1.71
CA SER A 272 -18.29 5.69 -2.66
C SER A 272 -17.72 6.85 -3.48
N TRP A 273 -18.49 7.37 -4.44
CA TRP A 273 -18.11 8.56 -5.20
C TRP A 273 -17.85 9.79 -4.30
N LEU A 274 -18.56 9.91 -3.17
CA LEU A 274 -18.35 10.98 -2.19
C LEU A 274 -17.15 10.70 -1.26
N PHE A 275 -16.83 9.43 -1.04
CA PHE A 275 -15.73 8.95 -0.20
C PHE A 275 -14.74 8.09 -1.00
N PRO A 276 -14.03 8.68 -1.99
CA PRO A 276 -13.12 7.92 -2.86
C PRO A 276 -11.77 7.61 -2.19
N SER A 277 -11.43 8.27 -1.08
CA SER A 277 -10.22 8.05 -0.30
C SER A 277 -10.40 8.31 1.21
N LEU A 278 -9.44 7.87 2.03
CA LEU A 278 -9.46 8.12 3.47
C LEU A 278 -9.26 9.61 3.78
N GLY A 279 -8.46 10.30 2.99
CA GLY A 279 -8.25 11.75 3.12
C GLY A 279 -9.55 12.50 2.88
N ASP A 280 -10.29 12.10 1.86
CA ASP A 280 -11.62 12.66 1.56
C ASP A 280 -12.62 12.38 2.70
N PHE A 281 -12.59 11.18 3.27
CA PHE A 281 -13.37 10.80 4.44
C PHE A 281 -13.13 11.75 5.63
N VAL A 282 -11.86 12.01 5.95
CA VAL A 282 -11.48 12.97 7.02
C VAL A 282 -11.97 14.38 6.70
N LEU A 283 -11.80 14.86 5.46
CA LEU A 283 -12.22 16.20 5.05
C LEU A 283 -13.74 16.38 5.15
N HIS A 284 -14.52 15.38 4.76
CA HIS A 284 -15.98 15.43 4.85
C HIS A 284 -16.46 15.46 6.30
N ILE A 285 -15.88 14.63 7.18
CA ILE A 285 -16.22 14.64 8.61
C ILE A 285 -15.80 15.95 9.27
N PHE A 286 -14.63 16.48 8.93
CA PHE A 286 -14.15 17.75 9.45
C PHE A 286 -15.04 18.92 8.99
N SER A 287 -15.50 18.90 7.73
CA SER A 287 -16.47 19.86 7.21
C SER A 287 -17.80 19.77 7.96
N PHE A 288 -18.31 18.55 8.20
CA PHE A 288 -19.53 18.33 8.97
C PHE A 288 -19.42 18.88 10.40
N PHE A 289 -18.28 18.64 11.07
CA PHE A 289 -18.00 19.21 12.38
C PHE A 289 -18.05 20.75 12.36
N ILE A 290 -17.46 21.40 11.35
CA ILE A 290 -17.50 22.86 11.20
C ILE A 290 -18.95 23.34 11.02
N VAL A 291 -19.76 22.67 10.20
CA VAL A 291 -21.17 23.02 10.01
C VAL A 291 -21.94 22.93 11.34
N VAL A 292 -21.77 21.84 12.09
CA VAL A 292 -22.41 21.68 13.41
C VAL A 292 -21.95 22.77 14.39
N TYR A 293 -20.66 23.08 14.44
CA TYR A 293 -20.13 24.15 15.28
C TYR A 293 -20.78 25.51 14.95
N VAL A 294 -20.93 25.82 13.67
CA VAL A 294 -21.56 27.07 13.20
C VAL A 294 -23.04 27.11 13.56
N LEU A 295 -23.77 26.01 13.37
CA LEU A 295 -25.19 25.88 13.76
C LEU A 295 -25.37 26.16 15.26
N ILE A 296 -24.47 25.64 16.11
CA ILE A 296 -24.51 25.88 17.56
C ILE A 296 -24.20 27.34 17.88
N LYS A 297 -23.15 27.91 17.27
CA LYS A 297 -22.70 29.28 17.52
C LYS A 297 -23.77 30.31 17.15
N TYR A 298 -24.52 30.06 16.09
CA TYR A 298 -25.53 30.97 15.55
C TYR A 298 -26.96 30.46 15.71
N LYS A 299 -27.19 29.59 16.68
CA LYS A 299 -28.52 29.06 17.04
C LYS A 299 -29.58 30.15 17.18
N ASN A 300 -29.22 31.34 17.67
CA ASN A 300 -30.17 32.44 17.88
C ASN A 300 -30.76 32.99 16.56
N ASN A 301 -30.09 32.79 15.42
CA ASN A 301 -30.60 33.17 14.11
C ASN A 301 -31.70 32.21 13.61
N ILE A 302 -31.82 31.03 14.22
CA ILE A 302 -32.81 30.01 13.87
C ILE A 302 -34.08 30.26 14.68
N PRO A 303 -35.28 30.42 14.12
CA PRO A 303 -36.48 30.73 14.91
C PRO A 303 -36.81 29.61 15.93
N PRO A 304 -36.88 29.91 17.26
CA PRO A 304 -36.99 28.89 18.30
C PRO A 304 -38.40 28.29 18.41
N THR A 305 -39.42 29.01 17.96
CA THR A 305 -40.84 28.60 18.01
C THR A 305 -41.29 27.81 16.77
N ASN A 306 -40.43 27.68 15.74
CA ASN A 306 -40.78 27.02 14.49
C ASN A 306 -40.72 25.49 14.63
N LYS A 307 -41.89 24.88 14.88
CA LYS A 307 -42.05 23.42 15.04
C LYS A 307 -41.60 22.60 13.83
N LEU A 308 -41.87 23.08 12.61
CA LEU A 308 -41.48 22.37 11.39
C LEU A 308 -39.96 22.23 11.31
N LEU A 309 -39.25 23.31 11.61
CA LEU A 309 -37.81 23.35 11.56
C LEU A 309 -37.17 22.48 12.66
N ALA A 310 -37.78 22.39 13.84
CA ALA A 310 -37.39 21.43 14.87
C ALA A 310 -37.55 19.97 14.39
N ILE A 311 -38.66 19.65 13.71
CA ILE A 311 -38.92 18.31 13.15
C ILE A 311 -37.89 17.96 12.07
N ILE A 312 -37.57 18.90 11.17
CA ILE A 312 -36.54 18.69 10.13
C ILE A 312 -35.19 18.36 10.76
N PHE A 313 -34.77 19.08 11.80
CA PHE A 313 -33.51 18.78 12.50
C PHE A 313 -33.54 17.44 13.23
N MET A 314 -34.67 17.05 13.84
CA MET A 314 -34.81 15.73 14.46
C MET A 314 -34.73 14.62 13.41
N LEU A 315 -35.42 14.77 12.27
CA LEU A 315 -35.35 13.81 11.16
C LEU A 315 -33.93 13.68 10.61
N LEU A 316 -33.22 14.81 10.44
CA LEU A 316 -31.82 14.80 10.02
C LEU A 316 -30.98 13.94 10.97
N VAL A 317 -31.10 14.16 12.29
CA VAL A 317 -30.33 13.39 13.29
C VAL A 317 -30.70 11.91 13.27
N VAL A 318 -31.97 11.58 13.09
CA VAL A 318 -32.48 10.19 13.13
C VAL A 318 -31.98 9.36 11.95
N VAL A 319 -31.64 9.98 10.82
CA VAL A 319 -31.02 9.30 9.66
C VAL A 319 -29.53 9.06 9.86
N LEU A 320 -28.84 9.90 10.64
CA LEU A 320 -27.37 9.85 10.79
C LEU A 320 -26.81 8.52 11.33
N PRO A 321 -27.45 7.78 12.28
CA PRO A 321 -26.93 6.48 12.72
C PRO A 321 -26.80 5.47 11.59
N LEU A 322 -27.77 5.43 10.66
CA LEU A 322 -27.71 4.52 9.51
C LEU A 322 -26.53 4.87 8.60
N LEU A 323 -26.28 6.17 8.39
CA LEU A 323 -25.13 6.64 7.63
C LEU A 323 -23.81 6.35 8.37
N ILE A 324 -23.74 6.58 9.68
CA ILE A 324 -22.55 6.27 10.48
C ILE A 324 -22.23 4.78 10.42
N LEU A 325 -23.25 3.93 10.47
CA LEU A 325 -23.10 2.49 10.35
C LEU A 325 -22.50 2.09 9.00
N ASP A 326 -23.06 2.58 7.90
CA ASP A 326 -22.57 2.34 6.53
C ASP A 326 -21.13 2.84 6.35
N LEU A 327 -20.83 4.04 6.84
CA LEU A 327 -19.46 4.58 6.82
C LEU A 327 -18.50 3.72 7.64
N GLN A 328 -18.92 3.19 8.78
CA GLN A 328 -18.09 2.34 9.63
C GLN A 328 -17.86 0.96 9.01
N GLU A 329 -18.90 0.37 8.45
CA GLU A 329 -18.79 -0.86 7.67
C GLU A 329 -17.83 -0.67 6.48
N GLY A 330 -18.03 0.41 5.72
CA GLY A 330 -17.19 0.79 4.58
C GLY A 330 -15.74 1.02 4.97
N LEU A 331 -15.48 1.71 6.09
CA LEU A 331 -14.14 1.96 6.60
C LEU A 331 -13.40 0.65 6.89
N VAL A 332 -14.09 -0.36 7.40
CA VAL A 332 -13.51 -1.67 7.70
C VAL A 332 -13.42 -2.53 6.44
N LYS A 333 -14.54 -2.80 5.76
CA LYS A 333 -14.62 -3.78 4.66
C LYS A 333 -13.97 -3.29 3.36
N ASN A 334 -14.06 -1.99 3.05
CA ASN A 334 -13.57 -1.42 1.79
C ASN A 334 -12.20 -0.74 1.94
N SER A 335 -11.41 -1.15 2.92
CA SER A 335 -10.05 -0.66 3.12
C SER A 335 -9.03 -1.80 3.25
N LYS A 336 -7.75 -1.48 3.05
CA LYS A 336 -6.62 -2.36 3.43
C LYS A 336 -6.17 -2.13 4.88
N ILE A 337 -6.83 -1.24 5.62
CA ILE A 337 -6.45 -0.84 6.97
C ILE A 337 -6.83 -1.95 7.94
N ASN A 338 -5.93 -2.25 8.89
CA ASN A 338 -6.20 -3.15 10.00
C ASN A 338 -6.82 -2.36 11.16
N PHE A 339 -8.05 -2.71 11.56
CA PHE A 339 -8.72 -2.15 12.74
C PHE A 339 -8.83 -3.16 13.88
N ASP A 340 -8.18 -4.33 13.76
CA ASP A 340 -8.23 -5.36 14.79
C ASP A 340 -7.37 -4.96 15.99
N ILE A 341 -8.04 -4.70 17.11
CA ILE A 341 -7.44 -4.28 18.37
C ILE A 341 -6.70 -5.45 19.04
N ASN A 342 -6.97 -6.71 18.65
CA ASN A 342 -6.19 -7.85 19.13
C ASN A 342 -4.73 -7.81 18.67
N TYR A 343 -4.47 -7.13 17.54
CA TYR A 343 -3.15 -6.93 16.97
C TYR A 343 -2.72 -5.46 17.07
N VAL A 344 -2.63 -4.94 18.30
CA VAL A 344 -2.31 -3.51 18.58
C VAL A 344 -1.02 -3.05 17.87
N LEU A 345 -0.02 -3.94 17.74
CA LEU A 345 1.25 -3.62 17.08
C LEU A 345 1.14 -3.46 15.55
N ASP A 346 0.08 -3.99 14.95
CA ASP A 346 -0.19 -3.88 13.52
C ASP A 346 -1.02 -2.63 13.18
N LEU A 347 -1.44 -1.86 14.19
CA LEU A 347 -2.14 -0.59 13.99
C LEU A 347 -1.18 0.46 13.45
N ASN A 348 -1.59 1.09 12.34
CA ASN A 348 -0.83 2.14 11.67
C ASN A 348 -1.51 3.51 11.79
N SER A 349 -0.85 4.54 11.25
CA SER A 349 -1.37 5.92 11.23
C SER A 349 -2.78 6.02 10.63
N TYR A 350 -3.08 5.26 9.58
CA TYR A 350 -4.42 5.22 8.97
C TYR A 350 -5.50 4.69 9.91
N SER A 351 -5.15 3.72 10.76
CA SER A 351 -6.06 3.13 11.74
C SER A 351 -6.49 4.19 12.77
N PHE A 352 -5.51 4.93 13.32
CA PHE A 352 -5.77 6.02 14.25
C PHE A 352 -6.57 7.17 13.62
N ILE A 353 -6.29 7.51 12.36
CA ILE A 353 -7.02 8.55 11.62
C ILE A 353 -8.47 8.13 11.38
N GLY A 354 -8.70 6.90 10.96
CA GLY A 354 -10.05 6.36 10.77
C GLY A 354 -10.87 6.36 12.06
N ILE A 355 -10.30 5.86 13.17
CA ILE A 355 -10.94 5.88 14.49
C ILE A 355 -11.18 7.32 14.97
N GLY A 356 -10.20 8.21 14.81
CA GLY A 356 -10.31 9.62 15.20
C GLY A 356 -11.37 10.37 14.40
N ALA A 357 -11.49 10.10 13.10
CA ALA A 357 -12.53 10.65 12.26
C ALA A 357 -13.92 10.15 12.69
N MET A 358 -14.08 8.86 12.98
CA MET A 358 -15.33 8.33 13.54
C MET A 358 -15.68 9.00 14.88
N LEU A 359 -14.72 9.11 15.79
CA LEU A 359 -14.93 9.80 17.07
C LEU A 359 -15.41 11.24 16.86
N LEU A 360 -14.78 11.98 15.95
CA LEU A 360 -15.18 13.35 15.60
C LEU A 360 -16.61 13.40 15.03
N LEU A 361 -16.99 12.41 14.21
CA LEU A 361 -18.34 12.29 13.67
C LEU A 361 -19.38 12.08 14.79
N TYR A 362 -19.15 11.14 15.70
CA TYR A 362 -20.03 10.92 16.87
C TYR A 362 -20.14 12.17 17.75
N ILE A 363 -19.02 12.84 18.04
CA ILE A 363 -19.01 14.11 18.79
C ILE A 363 -19.86 15.17 18.06
N SER A 364 -19.75 15.25 16.74
CA SER A 364 -20.53 16.18 15.91
C SER A 364 -22.04 15.88 16.01
N VAL A 365 -22.45 14.62 15.97
CA VAL A 365 -23.89 14.28 16.10
C VAL A 365 -24.41 14.53 17.51
N ILE A 366 -23.66 14.18 18.55
CA ILE A 366 -24.06 14.44 19.95
C ILE A 366 -24.18 15.94 20.22
N THR A 367 -23.26 16.75 19.70
CA THR A 367 -23.33 18.21 19.83
C THR A 367 -24.52 18.80 19.06
N LEU A 368 -24.88 18.22 17.90
CA LEU A 368 -26.09 18.58 17.17
C LEU A 368 -27.37 18.23 17.96
N ILE A 369 -27.45 17.05 18.58
CA ILE A 369 -28.57 16.68 19.48
C ILE A 369 -28.70 17.69 20.62
N LYS A 370 -27.59 18.04 21.27
CA LYS A 370 -27.57 19.05 22.34
C LYS A 370 -28.04 20.42 21.84
N ALA A 371 -27.69 20.79 20.60
CA ALA A 371 -28.12 22.03 19.97
C ALA A 371 -29.64 22.10 19.78
N ILE A 372 -30.26 20.99 19.34
CA ILE A 372 -31.71 20.86 19.16
C ILE A 372 -32.42 21.03 20.50
N PHE A 373 -31.98 20.32 21.55
CA PHE A 373 -32.54 20.46 22.89
C PHE A 373 -32.43 21.90 23.39
N TYR A 374 -31.27 22.54 23.25
CA TYR A 374 -31.10 23.92 23.70
C TYR A 374 -32.00 24.91 22.93
N ARG A 375 -32.21 24.70 21.62
CA ARG A 375 -32.90 25.70 20.80
C ARG A 375 -34.43 25.57 20.82
N PHE A 376 -34.95 24.35 20.88
CA PHE A 376 -36.39 24.10 20.71
C PHE A 376 -37.12 23.65 21.97
N SER A 377 -36.40 23.22 23.01
CA SER A 377 -37.02 22.81 24.28
C SER A 377 -37.64 24.00 25.00
N ASP A 378 -38.88 23.82 25.46
CA ASP A 378 -39.70 24.81 26.15
C ASP A 378 -40.06 26.05 25.28
N GLU A 379 -39.67 26.05 23.99
CA GLU A 379 -39.96 27.11 23.01
C GLU A 379 -40.91 26.63 21.90
N ALA A 380 -40.48 25.67 21.06
CA ALA A 380 -41.34 25.07 20.02
C ALA A 380 -42.23 23.95 20.59
N PHE A 381 -41.67 23.17 21.51
CA PHE A 381 -42.34 22.05 22.17
C PHE A 381 -42.00 22.08 23.66
N SER A 382 -42.92 21.62 24.52
CA SER A 382 -42.57 21.34 25.91
C SER A 382 -41.45 20.30 25.94
N GLN A 383 -40.53 20.40 26.92
CA GLN A 383 -39.41 19.47 27.01
C GLN A 383 -39.85 18.00 26.97
N LYS A 384 -40.92 17.64 27.67
CA LYS A 384 -41.46 16.27 27.68
C LYS A 384 -41.89 15.82 26.28
N ASN A 385 -42.63 16.66 25.56
CA ASN A 385 -43.13 16.33 24.23
C ASN A 385 -41.98 16.21 23.23
N LEU A 386 -40.97 17.08 23.31
CA LEU A 386 -39.78 17.02 22.47
C LEU A 386 -39.02 15.70 22.69
N VAL A 387 -38.76 15.33 23.95
CA VAL A 387 -38.05 14.08 24.29
C VAL A 387 -38.83 12.86 23.79
N VAL A 388 -40.13 12.79 24.04
CA VAL A 388 -40.97 11.66 23.60
C VAL A 388 -40.98 11.55 22.08
N LEU A 389 -41.18 12.66 21.36
CA LEU A 389 -41.16 12.67 19.90
C LEU A 389 -39.80 12.24 19.36
N PHE A 390 -38.70 12.75 19.92
CA PHE A 390 -37.37 12.41 19.45
C PHE A 390 -37.01 10.95 19.74
N LEU A 391 -37.42 10.40 20.89
CA LEU A 391 -37.27 8.99 21.20
C LEU A 391 -38.09 8.11 20.26
N LEU A 392 -39.34 8.47 19.94
CA LEU A 392 -40.17 7.74 18.97
C LEU A 392 -39.55 7.70 17.58
N LEU A 393 -38.97 8.81 17.13
CA LEU A 393 -38.25 8.86 15.85
C LEU A 393 -36.93 8.05 15.92
N ALA A 394 -36.20 8.12 17.04
CA ALA A 394 -34.99 7.32 17.21
C ALA A 394 -35.29 5.81 17.23
N THR A 395 -36.36 5.38 17.90
CA THR A 395 -36.78 3.97 17.89
C THR A 395 -37.29 3.52 16.53
N SER A 396 -37.95 4.39 15.75
CA SER A 396 -38.32 4.04 14.38
C SER A 396 -37.08 3.84 13.49
N SER A 397 -36.03 4.67 13.62
CA SER A 397 -34.77 4.44 12.90
C SER A 397 -34.07 3.13 13.29
N LEU A 398 -34.16 2.73 14.56
CA LEU A 398 -33.65 1.43 15.00
C LEU A 398 -34.35 0.27 14.30
N LEU A 399 -35.68 0.33 14.24
CA LEU A 399 -36.49 -0.69 13.56
C LEU A 399 -36.19 -0.72 12.07
N ILE A 400 -36.08 0.44 11.41
CA ILE A 400 -35.70 0.54 10.00
C ILE A 400 -34.31 -0.08 9.78
N GLY A 401 -33.32 0.26 10.62
CA GLY A 401 -31.99 -0.32 10.55
C GLY A 401 -31.98 -1.83 10.68
N TYR A 402 -32.79 -2.39 11.60
CA TYR A 402 -32.87 -3.82 11.81
C TYR A 402 -33.58 -4.54 10.64
N PHE A 403 -34.75 -4.07 10.22
CA PHE A 403 -35.57 -4.76 9.22
C PHE A 403 -35.12 -4.52 7.77
N VAL A 404 -34.67 -3.31 7.43
CA VAL A 404 -34.32 -2.94 6.04
C VAL A 404 -32.85 -3.20 5.75
N PHE A 405 -31.97 -2.85 6.69
CA PHE A 405 -30.51 -2.92 6.50
C PHE A 405 -29.87 -4.14 7.17
N ASN A 406 -30.66 -5.00 7.83
CA ASN A 406 -30.19 -6.17 8.57
C ASN A 406 -29.07 -5.85 9.59
N SER A 407 -29.09 -4.62 10.11
CA SER A 407 -28.09 -4.17 11.08
C SER A 407 -28.38 -4.70 12.48
N SER A 408 -27.34 -4.98 13.25
CA SER A 408 -27.48 -5.28 14.67
C SER A 408 -28.03 -4.06 15.42
N ILE A 409 -29.04 -4.28 16.25
CA ILE A 409 -29.67 -3.23 17.08
C ILE A 409 -28.63 -2.53 17.96
N LEU A 410 -27.59 -3.27 18.38
CA LEU A 410 -26.52 -2.76 19.24
C LEU A 410 -25.74 -1.60 18.58
N ASN A 411 -25.55 -1.62 17.25
CA ASN A 411 -24.80 -0.55 16.56
C ASN A 411 -25.52 0.80 16.60
N ASN A 412 -26.84 0.81 16.68
CA ASN A 412 -27.66 2.03 16.59
C ASN A 412 -28.24 2.45 17.95
N LEU A 413 -28.12 1.60 18.98
CA LEU A 413 -28.71 1.82 20.31
C LEU A 413 -28.20 3.09 21.01
N TRP A 414 -27.01 3.58 20.64
CA TRP A 414 -26.45 4.80 21.19
C TRP A 414 -27.37 6.02 20.99
N LEU A 415 -28.10 6.13 19.87
CA LEU A 415 -28.92 7.31 19.59
C LEU A 415 -30.01 7.54 20.66
N PRO A 416 -30.95 6.60 20.93
CA PRO A 416 -31.97 6.82 21.95
C PRO A 416 -31.37 6.97 23.36
N ILE A 417 -30.28 6.28 23.68
CA ILE A 417 -29.60 6.43 24.98
C ILE A 417 -29.02 7.86 25.12
N THR A 418 -28.37 8.39 24.08
CA THR A 418 -27.84 9.77 24.11
C THR A 418 -28.95 10.81 24.23
N ILE A 419 -30.07 10.64 23.53
CA ILE A 419 -31.27 11.50 23.65
C ILE A 419 -31.80 11.47 25.09
N PHE A 420 -31.91 10.28 25.69
CA PHE A 420 -32.37 10.11 27.06
C PHE A 420 -31.43 10.79 28.07
N ILE A 421 -30.11 10.61 27.96
CA ILE A 421 -29.11 11.23 28.85
C ILE A 421 -29.16 12.77 28.75
N LEU A 422 -29.26 13.29 27.53
CA LEU A 422 -29.30 14.73 27.28
C LEU A 422 -30.64 15.36 27.70
N SER A 423 -31.71 14.58 27.85
CA SER A 423 -33.02 15.06 28.31
C SER A 423 -33.01 15.60 29.74
N PHE A 424 -32.14 15.10 30.62
CA PHE A 424 -32.10 15.56 32.01
C PHE A 424 -31.60 17.01 32.09
N LYS A 425 -32.20 17.88 32.90
CA LYS A 425 -31.72 19.28 33.02
C LYS A 425 -30.41 19.41 33.83
N HIS A 426 -29.68 20.46 33.49
CA HIS A 426 -28.51 21.08 34.13
C HIS A 426 -28.64 21.39 35.63
N ARG A 427 -28.66 20.44 36.57
CA ARG A 427 -28.83 20.79 38.00
C ARG A 427 -27.52 21.16 38.72
N THR A 428 -26.38 20.54 38.40
CA THR A 428 -25.07 20.81 39.04
C THR A 428 -23.91 20.57 38.07
N LYS A 429 -22.72 21.15 38.35
CA LYS A 429 -21.47 20.87 37.60
C LYS A 429 -21.08 19.39 37.65
N LYS A 430 -21.36 18.70 38.76
CA LYS A 430 -21.12 17.25 38.91
C LYS A 430 -21.99 16.44 37.95
N ASN A 431 -23.26 16.81 37.78
CA ASN A 431 -24.16 16.12 36.86
C ASN A 431 -23.74 16.29 35.40
N GLU A 432 -23.21 17.46 35.02
CA GLU A 432 -22.63 17.68 33.69
C GLU A 432 -21.43 16.77 33.42
N PHE A 433 -20.50 16.71 34.36
CA PHE A 433 -19.32 15.86 34.25
C PHE A 433 -19.69 14.37 34.10
N ASN A 434 -20.62 13.88 34.94
CA ASN A 434 -21.10 12.51 34.86
C ASN A 434 -21.77 12.18 33.52
N LYS A 435 -22.55 13.12 32.95
CA LYS A 435 -23.14 12.95 31.62
C LYS A 435 -22.08 12.83 30.54
N ILE A 436 -21.04 13.68 30.57
CA ILE A 436 -19.96 13.62 29.59
C ILE A 436 -19.25 12.26 29.67
N ILE A 437 -18.97 11.76 30.88
CA ILE A 437 -18.37 10.42 31.06
C ILE A 437 -19.25 9.33 30.45
N LEU A 438 -20.56 9.35 30.76
CA LEU A 438 -21.49 8.33 30.27
C LEU A 438 -21.63 8.38 28.73
N LEU A 439 -21.67 9.58 28.14
CA LEU A 439 -21.69 9.76 26.69
C LEU A 439 -20.40 9.23 26.05
N THR A 440 -19.24 9.52 26.64
CA THR A 440 -17.95 9.01 26.17
C THR A 440 -17.92 7.48 26.21
N LEU A 441 -18.43 6.87 27.28
CA LEU A 441 -18.54 5.41 27.41
C LEU A 441 -19.41 4.81 26.32
N ILE A 442 -20.59 5.39 26.06
CA ILE A 442 -21.50 4.90 25.02
C ILE A 442 -20.85 4.99 23.64
N VAL A 443 -20.22 6.12 23.33
CA VAL A 443 -19.54 6.33 22.04
C VAL A 443 -18.38 5.35 21.88
N SER A 444 -17.53 5.19 22.90
CA SER A 444 -16.39 4.28 22.80
C SER A 444 -16.84 2.83 22.65
N THR A 445 -17.83 2.38 23.43
CA THR A 445 -18.38 1.02 23.30
C THR A 445 -19.00 0.78 21.93
N THR A 446 -19.74 1.75 21.39
CA THR A 446 -20.39 1.63 20.06
C THR A 446 -19.36 1.54 18.94
N ILE A 447 -18.36 2.44 18.95
CA ILE A 447 -17.29 2.44 17.97
C ILE A 447 -16.52 1.11 18.03
N SER A 448 -16.10 0.68 19.22
CA SER A 448 -15.36 -0.58 19.41
C SER A 448 -16.17 -1.79 18.95
N TYR A 449 -17.45 -1.88 19.32
CA TYR A 449 -18.31 -2.98 18.90
C TYR A 449 -18.43 -3.04 17.37
N GLY A 450 -18.66 -1.90 16.70
CA GLY A 450 -18.74 -1.86 15.24
C GLY A 450 -17.44 -2.29 14.57
N PHE A 451 -16.28 -1.84 15.07
CA PHE A 451 -14.98 -2.28 14.53
C PHE A 451 -14.74 -3.78 14.70
N ILE A 452 -15.07 -4.34 15.87
CA ILE A 452 -14.92 -5.79 16.12
C ILE A 452 -15.86 -6.59 15.21
N ALA A 453 -17.14 -6.24 15.16
CA ALA A 453 -18.14 -6.96 14.38
C ALA A 453 -17.81 -6.95 12.88
N PHE A 454 -17.53 -5.78 12.30
CA PHE A 454 -17.20 -5.68 10.89
C PHE A 454 -15.84 -6.29 10.54
N SER A 455 -14.87 -6.27 11.46
CA SER A 455 -13.58 -6.92 11.24
C SER A 455 -13.73 -8.44 11.20
N ALA A 456 -14.56 -9.02 12.08
CA ALA A 456 -14.88 -10.44 12.06
C ALA A 456 -15.57 -10.85 10.75
N GLU A 457 -16.51 -10.04 10.25
CA GLU A 457 -17.15 -10.29 8.95
C GLU A 457 -16.16 -10.21 7.78
N LYS A 458 -15.29 -9.20 7.78
CA LYS A 458 -14.20 -9.06 6.79
C LYS A 458 -13.25 -10.25 6.85
N GLU A 459 -12.93 -10.74 8.04
CA GLU A 459 -12.07 -11.89 8.24
C GLU A 459 -12.69 -13.18 7.66
N VAL A 460 -13.99 -13.41 7.88
CA VAL A 460 -14.71 -14.54 7.27
C VAL A 460 -14.71 -14.44 5.75
N PHE A 461 -14.90 -13.23 5.19
CA PHE A 461 -14.81 -13.01 3.76
C PHE A 461 -13.40 -13.32 3.21
N ASN A 462 -12.36 -12.82 3.88
CA ASN A 462 -10.97 -13.08 3.52
C ASN A 462 -10.63 -14.57 3.60
N LYS A 463 -11.06 -15.27 4.65
CA LYS A 463 -10.91 -16.74 4.78
C LYS A 463 -11.56 -17.48 3.60
N LYS A 464 -12.77 -17.09 3.20
CA LYS A 464 -13.45 -17.68 2.02
C LYS A 464 -12.68 -17.41 0.73
N PHE A 465 -12.16 -16.20 0.55
CA PHE A 465 -11.35 -15.85 -0.62
C PHE A 465 -10.05 -16.65 -0.68
N VAL A 466 -9.31 -16.71 0.43
CA VAL A 466 -8.08 -17.49 0.57
C VAL A 466 -8.35 -18.98 0.35
N ALA A 467 -9.40 -19.55 0.94
CA ALA A 467 -9.78 -20.95 0.74
C ALA A 467 -10.11 -21.25 -0.73
N LYS A 468 -10.81 -20.35 -1.44
CA LYS A 468 -11.05 -20.49 -2.88
C LYS A 468 -9.75 -20.44 -3.68
N LYS A 469 -8.80 -19.58 -3.33
CA LYS A 469 -7.50 -19.48 -3.99
C LYS A 469 -6.63 -20.72 -3.73
N LEU A 470 -6.63 -21.26 -2.51
CA LEU A 470 -5.95 -22.52 -2.16
C LEU A 470 -6.60 -23.76 -2.79
N ALA A 471 -7.91 -23.74 -2.97
CA ALA A 471 -8.64 -24.81 -3.65
C ALA A 471 -8.30 -24.84 -5.16
N ARG A 472 -8.13 -23.66 -5.78
CA ARG A 472 -7.78 -23.51 -7.19
C ARG A 472 -6.28 -23.76 -7.42
N GLU A 473 -5.95 -24.95 -7.89
CA GLU A 473 -4.64 -25.24 -8.50
C GLU A 473 -4.61 -24.95 -10.01
N GLN A 474 -5.79 -24.75 -10.59
CA GLN A 474 -5.96 -24.36 -11.98
C GLN A 474 -5.71 -22.84 -12.16
N ASP A 475 -4.89 -22.51 -13.14
CA ASP A 475 -4.40 -21.20 -13.57
C ASP A 475 -4.87 -21.00 -15.02
N PRO A 476 -5.96 -20.25 -15.23
CA PRO A 476 -6.49 -19.98 -16.56
C PRO A 476 -5.49 -19.28 -17.49
N ILE A 477 -4.49 -18.58 -16.95
CA ILE A 477 -3.45 -17.91 -17.76
C ILE A 477 -2.61 -18.96 -18.48
N THR A 478 -2.30 -20.08 -17.83
CA THR A 478 -1.57 -21.21 -18.44
C THR A 478 -2.32 -21.77 -19.63
N GLU A 479 -3.63 -21.99 -19.49
CA GLU A 479 -4.45 -22.53 -20.58
C GLU A 479 -4.53 -21.57 -21.77
N TYR A 480 -4.65 -20.27 -21.49
CA TYR A 480 -4.66 -19.23 -22.52
C TYR A 480 -3.31 -19.13 -23.24
N LEU A 481 -2.20 -18.98 -22.50
CA LEU A 481 -0.86 -18.83 -23.07
C LEU A 481 -0.40 -20.09 -23.82
N PHE A 482 -0.86 -21.27 -23.40
CA PHE A 482 -0.52 -22.51 -24.08
C PHE A 482 -1.10 -22.59 -25.50
N LYS A 483 -2.25 -21.97 -25.77
CA LYS A 483 -2.85 -21.96 -27.12
C LYS A 483 -1.92 -21.28 -28.13
N GLU A 484 -1.41 -20.10 -27.79
CA GLU A 484 -0.42 -19.40 -28.64
C GLU A 484 0.92 -20.14 -28.75
N LEU A 485 1.35 -20.81 -27.67
CA LEU A 485 2.59 -21.58 -27.65
C LEU A 485 2.47 -22.84 -28.52
N LYS A 486 1.30 -23.51 -28.50
CA LYS A 486 1.00 -24.67 -29.33
C LYS A 486 1.15 -24.35 -30.81
N ASP A 487 0.52 -23.26 -31.28
CA ASP A 487 0.57 -22.88 -32.70
C ASP A 487 2.03 -22.63 -33.15
N LYS A 488 2.80 -21.88 -32.35
CA LYS A 488 4.23 -21.62 -32.61
C LYS A 488 5.13 -22.86 -32.60
N MET A 489 4.76 -23.89 -31.84
CA MET A 489 5.48 -25.17 -31.82
C MET A 489 5.09 -26.05 -33.01
N GLN A 490 3.82 -26.03 -33.43
CA GLN A 490 3.37 -26.82 -34.59
C GLN A 490 3.95 -26.30 -35.91
N GLU A 491 4.19 -25.00 -36.02
CA GLU A 491 4.83 -24.36 -37.18
C GLU A 491 6.38 -24.45 -37.18
N ASP A 492 6.98 -25.05 -36.14
CA ASP A 492 8.44 -25.08 -36.01
C ASP A 492 9.10 -26.11 -36.94
N SER A 493 9.72 -25.62 -38.01
CA SER A 493 10.51 -26.42 -38.95
C SER A 493 11.56 -27.34 -38.30
N VAL A 494 12.16 -26.95 -37.16
CA VAL A 494 13.15 -27.80 -36.47
C VAL A 494 12.46 -29.00 -35.82
N LEU A 495 11.28 -28.80 -35.23
CA LEU A 495 10.51 -29.90 -34.64
C LEU A 495 9.96 -30.82 -35.74
N GLN A 496 9.40 -30.25 -36.81
CA GLN A 496 8.88 -31.00 -37.95
C GLN A 496 9.95 -31.92 -38.57
N ASN A 497 11.21 -31.48 -38.67
CA ASN A 497 12.30 -32.25 -39.28
C ASN A 497 12.93 -33.31 -38.34
N ASN A 498 12.87 -33.13 -37.02
CA ASN A 498 13.64 -33.95 -36.07
C ASN A 498 12.80 -34.94 -35.25
N LEU A 499 11.47 -34.81 -35.22
CA LEU A 499 10.61 -35.66 -34.38
C LEU A 499 10.56 -37.14 -34.80
N ASN A 500 10.86 -37.46 -36.06
CA ASN A 500 10.98 -38.86 -36.50
C ASN A 500 12.09 -39.61 -35.75
N ASN A 501 13.17 -38.92 -35.39
CA ASN A 501 14.29 -39.46 -34.62
C ASN A 501 14.24 -39.07 -33.13
N TYR A 502 13.04 -38.77 -32.60
CA TYR A 502 12.87 -38.22 -31.25
C TYR A 502 13.59 -39.03 -30.17
N TRP A 503 13.39 -40.35 -30.12
CA TRP A 503 13.95 -41.19 -29.07
C TRP A 503 15.49 -41.27 -29.10
N ASN A 504 16.10 -41.23 -30.28
CA ASN A 504 17.56 -41.24 -30.44
C ASN A 504 18.20 -39.90 -30.01
N LYS A 505 17.45 -38.80 -30.12
CA LYS A 505 17.91 -37.43 -29.81
C LYS A 505 17.10 -36.76 -28.70
N LYS A 506 16.53 -37.56 -27.79
CA LYS A 506 15.55 -37.08 -26.80
C LYS A 506 16.07 -35.86 -26.03
N ASN A 507 17.27 -35.96 -25.48
CA ASN A 507 17.87 -34.87 -24.69
C ASN A 507 18.11 -33.60 -25.51
N GLU A 508 18.50 -33.73 -26.79
CA GLU A 508 18.72 -32.56 -27.66
C GLU A 508 17.39 -31.85 -27.98
N ILE A 509 16.36 -32.64 -28.32
CA ILE A 509 15.04 -32.11 -28.70
C ILE A 509 14.32 -31.55 -27.47
N ASP A 510 14.35 -32.24 -26.32
CA ASP A 510 13.74 -31.75 -25.08
C ASP A 510 14.39 -30.44 -24.63
N ASN A 511 15.73 -30.36 -24.66
CA ASN A 511 16.44 -29.12 -24.34
C ASN A 511 16.13 -27.99 -25.31
N TYR A 512 16.01 -28.28 -26.61
CA TYR A 512 15.61 -27.29 -27.62
C TYR A 512 14.21 -26.73 -27.31
N ILE A 513 13.23 -27.61 -27.07
CA ILE A 513 11.86 -27.23 -26.74
C ILE A 513 11.82 -26.36 -25.49
N ILE A 514 12.44 -26.83 -24.39
CA ILE A 514 12.45 -26.12 -23.11
C ILE A 514 13.09 -24.73 -23.25
N LYS A 515 14.26 -24.64 -23.89
CA LYS A 515 15.03 -23.40 -23.95
C LYS A 515 14.40 -22.35 -24.89
N LYS A 516 13.72 -22.79 -25.95
CA LYS A 516 13.08 -21.90 -26.94
C LYS A 516 11.68 -21.46 -26.52
N TYR A 517 10.86 -22.37 -25.98
CA TYR A 517 9.43 -22.12 -25.75
C TYR A 517 9.08 -21.89 -24.28
N PHE A 518 9.83 -22.48 -23.35
CA PHE A 518 9.47 -22.50 -21.94
C PHE A 518 10.37 -21.61 -21.07
N GLY A 519 10.58 -20.37 -21.51
CA GLY A 519 11.20 -19.30 -20.71
C GLY A 519 10.19 -18.35 -20.06
N GLY A 520 10.66 -17.50 -19.14
CA GLY A 520 9.84 -16.46 -18.52
C GLY A 520 8.71 -17.03 -17.65
N PHE A 521 7.45 -16.80 -18.03
CA PHE A 521 6.26 -17.31 -17.31
C PHE A 521 6.33 -18.82 -17.07
N TRP A 522 6.81 -19.57 -18.05
CA TRP A 522 6.87 -21.02 -18.00
C TRP A 522 7.93 -21.59 -17.06
N ASN A 523 8.85 -20.75 -16.54
CA ASN A 523 9.80 -21.17 -15.50
C ASN A 523 9.10 -21.65 -14.23
N ASN A 524 7.81 -21.33 -14.05
CA ASN A 524 6.97 -21.81 -12.97
C ASN A 524 6.56 -23.28 -13.09
N TYR A 525 6.94 -23.97 -14.18
CA TYR A 525 6.54 -25.35 -14.45
C TYR A 525 7.75 -26.26 -14.67
N LEU A 526 7.61 -27.52 -14.28
CA LEU A 526 8.45 -28.63 -14.72
C LEU A 526 7.72 -29.30 -15.89
N ILE A 527 8.40 -29.45 -17.02
CA ILE A 527 7.77 -29.92 -18.26
C ILE A 527 8.30 -31.31 -18.56
N ASN A 528 7.39 -32.26 -18.64
CA ASN A 528 7.67 -33.60 -19.12
C ASN A 528 7.16 -33.74 -20.56
N ILE A 529 8.03 -34.22 -21.45
CA ILE A 529 7.76 -34.31 -22.89
C ILE A 529 7.73 -35.78 -23.28
N THR A 530 6.61 -36.21 -23.87
CA THR A 530 6.44 -37.57 -24.38
C THR A 530 5.95 -37.54 -25.82
N LYS A 531 6.66 -38.21 -26.72
CA LYS A 531 6.26 -38.37 -28.12
C LYS A 531 5.55 -39.71 -28.30
N CYS A 532 4.38 -39.69 -28.93
CA CYS A 532 3.62 -40.89 -29.33
C CYS A 532 3.43 -40.90 -30.85
N ASN A 533 3.65 -42.06 -31.48
CA ASN A 533 3.03 -42.40 -32.76
C ASN A 533 1.73 -43.19 -32.55
N ILE A 534 1.00 -43.42 -33.63
CA ILE A 534 -0.27 -44.17 -33.64
C ILE A 534 -0.11 -45.59 -33.08
N ASN A 535 1.03 -46.24 -33.32
CA ASN A 535 1.29 -47.63 -32.93
C ASN A 535 2.30 -47.78 -31.78
N ASP A 536 2.74 -46.68 -31.15
CA ASP A 536 3.71 -46.76 -30.05
C ASP A 536 3.03 -47.32 -28.79
N THR A 537 3.73 -48.19 -28.06
CA THR A 537 3.31 -48.70 -26.75
C THR A 537 4.15 -48.09 -25.62
N LEU A 538 3.54 -47.92 -24.45
CA LEU A 538 4.17 -47.50 -23.20
C LEU A 538 4.10 -48.66 -22.21
N PHE A 539 5.22 -48.93 -21.55
CA PHE A 539 5.27 -49.89 -20.44
C PHE A 539 4.89 -49.18 -19.13
N ILE A 540 3.81 -49.62 -18.48
CA ILE A 540 3.39 -49.08 -17.18
C ILE A 540 3.90 -49.98 -16.06
N GLU A 541 4.81 -49.44 -15.24
CA GLU A 541 5.49 -50.18 -14.19
C GLU A 541 4.54 -50.74 -13.12
N ASP A 542 3.52 -49.96 -12.72
CA ASP A 542 2.53 -50.35 -11.69
C ASP A 542 1.65 -51.52 -12.12
N THR A 543 1.30 -51.62 -13.40
CA THR A 543 0.40 -52.66 -13.93
C THR A 543 1.14 -53.77 -14.68
N LYS A 544 2.45 -53.59 -14.93
CA LYS A 544 3.33 -54.49 -15.70
C LYS A 544 2.76 -54.86 -17.06
N LYS A 545 2.17 -53.90 -17.77
CA LYS A 545 1.53 -54.09 -19.07
C LYS A 545 1.96 -53.02 -20.08
N ASP A 546 2.02 -53.44 -21.34
CA ASP A 546 2.14 -52.54 -22.48
C ASP A 546 0.76 -52.03 -22.88
N ILE A 547 0.61 -50.71 -22.90
CA ILE A 547 -0.61 -50.03 -23.32
C ILE A 547 -0.27 -49.08 -24.48
N TYR A 548 -1.16 -48.92 -25.44
CA TYR A 548 -0.94 -47.96 -26.52
C TYR A 548 -0.78 -46.54 -25.96
N CYS A 549 0.25 -45.83 -26.44
CA CYS A 549 0.63 -44.50 -25.95
C CYS A 549 -0.54 -43.50 -25.98
N LEU A 550 -1.34 -43.58 -27.04
CA LEU A 550 -2.52 -42.74 -27.21
C LEU A 550 -3.64 -43.07 -26.23
N ASP A 551 -3.92 -44.35 -26.04
CA ASP A 551 -4.96 -44.80 -25.11
C ASP A 551 -4.61 -44.40 -23.69
N PHE A 552 -3.33 -44.52 -23.30
CA PHE A 552 -2.85 -44.08 -22.00
C PHE A 552 -3.15 -42.60 -21.72
N PHE A 553 -2.73 -41.69 -22.61
CA PHE A 553 -2.95 -40.26 -22.38
C PHE A 553 -4.42 -39.85 -22.52
N ASN A 554 -5.18 -40.47 -23.43
CA ASN A 554 -6.62 -40.22 -23.56
C ASN A 554 -7.39 -40.69 -22.31
N GLU A 555 -7.05 -41.87 -21.77
CA GLU A 555 -7.62 -42.38 -20.53
C GLU A 555 -7.24 -41.49 -19.36
N LYS A 556 -5.97 -41.07 -19.27
CA LYS A 556 -5.49 -40.12 -18.26
C LYS A 556 -6.26 -38.80 -18.28
N ILE A 557 -6.50 -38.21 -19.46
CA ILE A 557 -7.35 -37.01 -19.59
C ILE A 557 -8.77 -37.29 -19.10
N LYS A 558 -9.35 -38.42 -19.48
CA LYS A 558 -10.73 -38.77 -19.13
C LYS A 558 -10.92 -39.00 -17.63
N THR A 559 -9.94 -39.60 -16.97
CA THR A 559 -10.02 -39.98 -15.55
C THR A 559 -9.55 -38.87 -14.61
N GLU A 560 -8.53 -38.09 -15.00
CA GLU A 560 -7.91 -37.07 -14.14
C GLU A 560 -8.39 -35.63 -14.42
N SER A 561 -9.10 -35.36 -15.52
CA SER A 561 -9.64 -34.03 -15.81
C SER A 561 -10.73 -33.64 -14.81
N LEU A 562 -10.69 -32.37 -14.36
CA LEU A 562 -11.73 -31.80 -13.51
C LEU A 562 -13.11 -31.79 -14.18
N ASN A 563 -13.15 -31.63 -15.51
CA ASN A 563 -14.38 -31.56 -16.30
C ASN A 563 -14.35 -32.62 -17.40
N ALA A 564 -14.65 -33.87 -17.05
CA ALA A 564 -14.70 -34.98 -18.01
C ALA A 564 -15.67 -34.75 -19.20
N PHE A 565 -16.61 -33.81 -19.07
CA PHE A 565 -17.59 -33.44 -20.10
C PHE A 565 -17.20 -32.23 -20.97
N ASN A 566 -16.12 -31.53 -20.65
CA ASN A 566 -15.65 -30.35 -21.40
C ASN A 566 -14.12 -30.36 -21.52
N ILE A 567 -13.63 -31.33 -22.29
CA ILE A 567 -12.20 -31.53 -22.58
C ILE A 567 -11.81 -30.57 -23.69
N ASP A 568 -10.83 -29.70 -23.44
CA ASP A 568 -10.26 -28.80 -24.47
C ASP A 568 -9.28 -29.61 -25.34
N GLU A 569 -9.32 -29.41 -26.65
CA GLU A 569 -8.43 -30.11 -27.59
C GLU A 569 -6.95 -29.71 -27.45
N ASN A 570 -6.66 -28.59 -26.79
CA ASN A 570 -5.33 -28.02 -26.67
C ASN A 570 -4.62 -28.46 -25.39
N ILE A 571 -5.22 -28.16 -24.23
CA ILE A 571 -4.62 -28.36 -22.91
C ILE A 571 -5.70 -28.61 -21.87
N ASN A 572 -5.47 -29.61 -21.02
CA ASN A 572 -6.40 -29.99 -19.96
C ASN A 572 -5.72 -29.93 -18.61
N PHE A 573 -6.35 -29.29 -17.63
CA PHE A 573 -5.91 -29.40 -16.24
C PHE A 573 -6.26 -30.77 -15.68
N LEU A 574 -5.23 -31.50 -15.26
CA LEU A 574 -5.31 -32.82 -14.68
C LEU A 574 -5.02 -32.78 -13.19
N TYR A 575 -5.64 -33.69 -12.48
CA TYR A 575 -5.33 -33.93 -11.09
C TYR A 575 -5.35 -35.41 -10.78
N SER A 576 -4.17 -35.96 -10.54
CA SER A 576 -3.98 -37.38 -10.25
C SER A 576 -4.53 -37.77 -8.87
N ASP A 577 -4.94 -39.02 -8.72
CA ASP A 577 -5.40 -39.58 -7.45
C ASP A 577 -4.35 -39.49 -6.33
N ASN A 578 -3.07 -39.38 -6.70
CA ASN A 578 -1.95 -39.20 -5.79
C ASN A 578 -1.78 -37.76 -5.27
N GLY A 579 -2.69 -36.83 -5.58
CA GLY A 579 -2.64 -35.47 -5.05
C GLY A 579 -1.87 -34.47 -5.90
N VAL A 580 -1.37 -34.89 -7.07
CA VAL A 580 -0.54 -34.06 -7.95
C VAL A 580 -1.39 -33.43 -9.05
N SER A 581 -1.30 -32.11 -9.21
CA SER A 581 -1.85 -31.41 -10.37
C SER A 581 -0.82 -31.24 -11.48
N SER A 582 -1.31 -31.27 -12.71
CA SER A 582 -0.54 -30.98 -13.91
C SER A 582 -1.45 -30.40 -14.98
N TYR A 583 -0.87 -29.81 -16.03
CA TYR A 583 -1.58 -29.56 -17.27
C TYR A 583 -1.05 -30.49 -18.34
N LEU A 584 -1.94 -31.13 -19.08
CA LEU A 584 -1.55 -31.98 -20.19
C LEU A 584 -1.98 -31.31 -21.50
N GLY A 585 -0.98 -30.84 -22.24
CA GLY A 585 -1.12 -30.29 -23.59
C GLY A 585 -0.87 -31.36 -24.66
N LYS A 586 -1.63 -31.27 -25.76
CA LYS A 586 -1.50 -32.15 -26.92
C LYS A 586 -1.17 -31.34 -28.17
N LEU A 587 -0.04 -31.65 -28.81
CA LEU A 587 0.37 -31.08 -30.09
C LEU A 587 0.39 -32.15 -31.18
N ILE A 588 -0.03 -31.75 -32.38
CA ILE A 588 0.03 -32.57 -33.59
C ILE A 588 1.08 -31.94 -34.49
N ILE A 589 2.22 -32.62 -34.70
CA ILE A 589 3.29 -32.09 -35.53
C ILE A 589 3.36 -32.92 -36.80
N GLN A 590 3.13 -32.24 -37.93
CA GLN A 590 3.20 -32.83 -39.26
C GLN A 590 4.66 -32.84 -39.72
N ASP A 591 5.11 -33.97 -40.26
CA ASP A 591 6.42 -34.08 -40.89
C ASP A 591 6.51 -33.14 -42.11
N SER A 592 7.68 -32.54 -42.33
CA SER A 592 7.95 -31.69 -43.49
C SER A 592 7.93 -32.48 -44.81
N SER A 593 8.13 -33.80 -44.74
CA SER A 593 7.87 -34.69 -45.86
C SER A 593 6.35 -34.83 -46.06
N LYS A 594 5.80 -34.24 -47.14
CA LYS A 594 4.36 -34.21 -47.50
C LYS A 594 3.69 -35.59 -47.73
N LYS A 595 4.15 -36.66 -47.08
CA LYS A 595 3.41 -37.92 -46.96
C LYS A 595 2.52 -37.81 -45.72
N HIS A 596 1.21 -37.73 -45.92
CA HIS A 596 0.18 -37.62 -44.88
C HIS A 596 0.19 -38.73 -43.81
N GLU A 597 1.09 -39.72 -43.89
CA GLU A 597 1.10 -40.92 -43.05
C GLU A 597 1.97 -40.82 -41.78
N ASN A 598 2.82 -39.79 -41.63
CA ASN A 598 3.69 -39.64 -40.44
C ASN A 598 3.30 -38.42 -39.59
N THR A 599 2.14 -38.46 -38.95
CA THR A 599 1.78 -37.48 -37.89
C THR A 599 2.37 -37.93 -36.55
N SER A 600 3.27 -37.13 -35.98
CA SER A 600 3.77 -37.34 -34.62
C SER A 600 2.93 -36.56 -33.61
N LEU A 601 2.54 -37.22 -32.51
CA LEU A 601 1.81 -36.58 -31.41
C LEU A 601 2.78 -36.30 -30.27
N LEU A 602 2.79 -35.07 -29.78
CA LEU A 602 3.62 -34.64 -28.66
C LEU A 602 2.72 -34.28 -27.49
N PHE A 603 2.89 -35.00 -26.38
CA PHE A 603 2.24 -34.72 -25.11
C PHE A 603 3.21 -33.95 -24.21
N LEU A 604 2.75 -32.79 -23.73
CA LEU A 604 3.49 -31.94 -22.81
C LEU A 604 2.75 -31.94 -21.48
N GLU A 605 3.35 -32.51 -20.45
CA GLU A 605 2.81 -32.47 -19.10
C GLU A 605 3.55 -31.42 -18.27
N LEU A 606 2.84 -30.37 -17.87
CA LEU A 606 3.35 -29.24 -17.11
C LEU A 606 2.95 -29.41 -15.66
N PHE A 607 3.90 -29.81 -14.82
CA PHE A 607 3.72 -29.83 -13.38
C PHE A 607 4.03 -28.44 -12.84
N PRO A 608 3.09 -27.76 -12.15
CA PRO A 608 3.42 -26.54 -11.44
C PRO A 608 4.59 -26.86 -10.51
N LYS A 609 5.67 -26.09 -10.60
CA LYS A 609 6.63 -26.04 -9.51
C LYS A 609 5.80 -25.58 -8.34
N SER A 610 5.54 -26.49 -7.40
CA SER A 610 5.01 -26.08 -6.12
C SER A 610 6.06 -25.13 -5.57
N TYR A 611 5.82 -23.83 -5.72
CA TYR A 611 6.30 -22.86 -4.76
C TYR A 611 5.56 -23.22 -3.47
N SER A 612 5.90 -24.37 -2.87
CA SER A 612 5.98 -24.40 -1.43
C SER A 612 7.09 -23.38 -1.15
N GLN A 613 6.67 -22.12 -1.03
CA GLN A 613 7.34 -21.24 -0.13
C GLN A 613 7.16 -21.92 1.22
N ALA A 614 8.07 -22.86 1.50
CA ALA A 614 8.17 -23.47 2.79
C ALA A 614 8.17 -22.30 3.76
N ILE A 615 7.26 -22.38 4.73
CA ILE A 615 7.28 -21.55 5.92
C ILE A 615 8.76 -21.43 6.33
N GLY A 616 9.35 -20.24 6.20
CA GLY A 616 10.77 -20.01 6.47
C GLY A 616 11.62 -19.42 5.34
N TYR A 617 11.16 -19.33 4.08
CA TYR A 617 11.90 -18.55 3.08
C TYR A 617 11.80 -17.05 3.42
N PRO A 618 12.91 -16.34 3.68
CA PRO A 618 12.85 -14.97 4.17
C PRO A 618 12.23 -14.02 3.14
N GLU A 619 11.22 -13.23 3.54
CA GLU A 619 10.62 -12.17 2.71
C GLU A 619 11.68 -11.16 2.21
N LEU A 620 12.81 -11.04 2.92
CA LEU A 620 13.95 -10.22 2.52
C LEU A 620 14.51 -10.59 1.14
N LEU A 621 14.38 -11.85 0.73
CA LEU A 621 14.90 -12.37 -0.53
C LEU A 621 13.85 -12.36 -1.67
N LEU A 622 12.64 -11.85 -1.40
CA LEU A 622 11.56 -11.78 -2.37
C LEU A 622 11.29 -10.33 -2.78
N ASP A 623 10.94 -10.12 -4.04
CA ASP A 623 10.55 -8.81 -4.54
C ASP A 623 9.11 -8.48 -4.12
N LYS A 624 8.76 -7.19 -3.97
CA LYS A 624 7.45 -6.74 -3.47
C LYS A 624 6.29 -7.36 -4.27
N LYS A 625 6.45 -7.47 -5.59
CA LYS A 625 5.46 -8.09 -6.49
C LYS A 625 5.27 -9.59 -6.25
N GLU A 626 6.33 -10.29 -5.85
CA GLU A 626 6.24 -11.71 -5.50
C GLU A 626 5.55 -11.88 -4.17
N ILE A 627 5.91 -11.07 -3.16
CA ILE A 627 5.24 -11.02 -1.86
C ILE A 627 3.73 -10.75 -2.03
N GLU A 628 3.35 -9.75 -2.83
CA GLU A 628 1.93 -9.39 -3.04
C GLU A 628 1.13 -10.47 -3.81
N LYS A 629 1.78 -11.27 -4.66
CA LYS A 629 1.13 -12.41 -5.35
C LYS A 629 0.88 -13.59 -4.41
N THR A 630 1.71 -13.73 -3.38
CA THR A 630 1.58 -14.82 -2.42
C THR A 630 0.30 -14.69 -1.61
N ILE A 631 -0.28 -15.83 -1.29
CA ILE A 631 -1.38 -15.86 -0.34
C ILE A 631 -0.73 -15.56 1.01
N HIS A 632 -1.01 -14.39 1.59
CA HIS A 632 -0.55 -14.09 2.95
C HIS A 632 -1.24 -15.04 3.94
N LEU A 633 -0.59 -16.18 4.18
CA LEU A 633 -1.05 -17.23 5.09
C LEU A 633 -0.51 -17.03 6.52
N LYS A 634 0.24 -15.96 6.76
CA LYS A 634 0.90 -15.68 8.05
C LYS A 634 -0.06 -15.75 9.25
N ASN A 635 -1.34 -15.47 9.02
CA ASN A 635 -2.38 -15.47 10.04
C ASN A 635 -3.40 -16.62 9.88
N TYR A 636 -3.15 -17.58 8.97
CA TYR A 636 -4.10 -18.64 8.63
C TYR A 636 -3.42 -20.00 8.55
N SER A 637 -3.86 -20.93 9.39
CA SER A 637 -3.63 -22.36 9.19
C SER A 637 -4.65 -22.90 8.18
N PHE A 638 -4.24 -23.84 7.32
CA PHE A 638 -5.12 -24.48 6.36
C PHE A 638 -4.87 -25.98 6.25
N ALA A 639 -5.92 -26.71 5.88
CA ALA A 639 -5.83 -28.11 5.48
C ALA A 639 -6.70 -28.32 4.24
N LYS A 640 -6.12 -28.92 3.21
CA LYS A 640 -6.74 -29.24 1.93
C LYS A 640 -7.01 -30.73 1.89
N TYR A 641 -8.27 -31.09 1.74
CA TYR A 641 -8.71 -32.48 1.60
C TYR A 641 -9.23 -32.73 0.19
N LYS A 642 -8.95 -33.90 -0.37
CA LYS A 642 -9.53 -34.36 -1.63
C LYS A 642 -9.97 -35.81 -1.50
N LYS A 643 -11.22 -36.11 -1.87
CA LYS A 643 -11.84 -37.45 -1.70
C LYS A 643 -11.66 -38.00 -0.26
N GLY A 644 -11.72 -37.14 0.75
CA GLY A 644 -11.54 -37.50 2.16
C GLY A 644 -10.09 -37.70 2.63
N LYS A 645 -9.09 -37.61 1.76
CA LYS A 645 -7.66 -37.70 2.12
C LYS A 645 -7.02 -36.32 2.22
N LEU A 646 -6.12 -36.13 3.19
CA LEU A 646 -5.34 -34.90 3.33
C LEU A 646 -4.33 -34.80 2.17
N ALA A 647 -4.41 -33.72 1.40
CA ALA A 647 -3.56 -33.46 0.24
C ALA A 647 -2.47 -32.42 0.55
N ASN A 648 -2.78 -31.39 1.34
CA ASN A 648 -1.83 -30.34 1.71
C ASN A 648 -2.28 -29.66 3.02
N ASN A 649 -1.36 -29.19 3.85
CA ASN A 649 -1.66 -28.41 5.04
C ASN A 649 -0.52 -27.44 5.40
N SER A 650 -0.87 -26.41 6.16
CA SER A 650 0.07 -25.47 6.77
C SER A 650 -0.50 -25.05 8.11
N ASN A 651 0.35 -24.99 9.13
CA ASN A 651 -0.02 -24.49 10.45
C ASN A 651 0.43 -23.06 10.66
#